data_AF-A0A9N9C666-F1
#
_entry.id   AF-A0A9N9C666-F1
#
_cell.length_a   1.000
_cell.length_b   1.000
_cell.length_c   1.000
_cell.angle_alpha   90.00
_cell.angle_beta   90.00
_cell.angle_gamma   90.00
#
_symmetry.space_group_name_H-M   'P 1'
#
loop_
_entity.id
_entity.type
_entity.pdbx_description
1 polymer ?
#
loop_
_entity_poly.entity_id
_entity_poly.type
_entity_poly.pdbx_seq_one_letter_code
_entity_poly.pdbx_strand_id
1 'polypeptide(L)'
;MSRKGFWQKHTSSVPGSIKAVDSNRGLTTVVLGGQYSYGDFINTDADSNILQSQLPTSMHISTRSVSPNPSPHNFSEYLSSTNDVWNDRSDDEDLPVDFSEGSDLRNDKKSSAFKSESYKKDTDSSSSGIQTIINSDGVKAEVKQIVEDPMNLIKFINSIKMSPEDLERQSDAEILDINARITKFNKFKDVLQSPNVDLVALRNLSWSGIPDELRPVAWQLLLGYLPCNSDRRVATLARKRKEYEDSVSQAYAKDTAIIIHLLLLILMAEVDNQIHIDVPRTNPGIALYQYETTQQCLERILYVWAIRHPASGYVQGINDLVTPFFQVFLSAYIDADPSTYDVSKLPEDVLNVIEADCFWSLSKLLDGIQDNYTFAQPGIQRQIMKLKELINRIDAPLAAHLQEEGIEFIQFTFRWMNCLLMREMSLKNTIRMWDTYMAEGPEGFSEFHLYVCAAFLHKWSDQLRSMDFQGIMMFLQSLPTSHWTEKDIEMLLSQAFVWKMLQDQAHCATFRTSKMNSIRGVLIDLSGTLHVGGVACEGAVEGLKRLRLANVPFRFCTNTTKESCEKLLKKLTGLGFEIHKNEIFTSLIACRNLVQSRKLRPMLFLEEAAMEDFKEIDTSKPNDSVVVGLSPSKFNYEKLNAAFRILISNPDAPLIAIHKGKYFAENDGLSLGPGAFVEALEYSANVKSTIVGKPERSFYELALKDMGLLHESERVVMIGDDILQDLGGGARELGLIRFLVRTGKYRPDDEQKDGSINGVFDNFGEAVDRILKGLEQLIRENKELREWELTPWSEDPHECRYDDKPHVYE
;
A
#
# COMPACT_ATOMS: atom_id res chain seq x y z
N MET A 1 51.30 30.10 3.13
CA MET A 1 51.52 30.08 4.59
C MET A 1 50.70 28.95 5.17
N SER A 2 51.36 27.94 5.76
CA SER A 2 50.75 26.70 6.25
C SER A 2 50.24 26.82 7.69
N ARG A 3 49.24 26.01 8.04
CA ARG A 3 48.93 25.41 9.36
C ARG A 3 47.54 24.74 9.29
N LYS A 4 47.25 23.57 9.88
CA LYS A 4 48.00 22.44 10.46
C LYS A 4 46.91 21.40 10.84
N GLY A 5 47.13 20.12 10.52
CA GLY A 5 46.26 19.02 10.92
C GLY A 5 46.29 18.74 12.43
N PHE A 6 45.22 18.12 12.94
CA PHE A 6 45.07 17.68 14.33
C PHE A 6 44.51 16.26 14.37
N TRP A 7 45.39 15.27 14.48
CA TRP A 7 45.11 13.98 15.12
C TRP A 7 46.42 13.51 15.78
N GLN A 8 46.49 13.56 17.12
CA GLN A 8 47.59 12.97 17.88
C GLN A 8 47.25 11.52 18.23
N LYS A 9 48.11 10.60 17.76
CA LYS A 9 48.22 9.23 18.26
C LYS A 9 48.91 9.23 19.62
N HIS A 10 48.38 8.49 20.58
CA HIS A 10 49.16 7.95 21.69
C HIS A 10 49.14 6.42 21.64
N THR A 11 50.31 5.84 21.39
CA THR A 11 50.63 4.41 21.53
C THR A 11 51.67 4.24 22.63
N SER A 12 51.52 3.17 23.42
CA SER A 12 52.48 2.42 24.29
C SER A 12 51.88 2.24 25.69
N SER A 13 51.66 1.05 26.25
CA SER A 13 52.52 -0.15 26.29
C SER A 13 51.74 -1.43 26.69
N VAL A 14 52.20 -2.60 26.21
CA VAL A 14 51.82 -3.96 26.67
C VAL A 14 52.58 -4.31 27.97
N PRO A 15 51.97 -5.02 28.94
CA PRO A 15 52.51 -6.36 29.26
C PRO A 15 51.43 -7.40 29.66
N GLY A 16 51.55 -8.61 29.12
CA GLY A 16 50.95 -9.80 29.70
C GLY A 16 51.87 -10.42 30.77
N SER A 17 51.32 -10.81 31.92
CA SER A 17 51.77 -11.98 32.69
C SER A 17 50.68 -12.39 33.70
N ILE A 18 50.43 -13.69 33.75
CA ILE A 18 49.38 -14.36 34.52
C ILE A 18 49.77 -14.42 36.00
N LYS A 19 48.83 -14.09 36.90
CA LYS A 19 48.75 -14.59 38.28
C LYS A 19 47.30 -14.84 38.66
N ALA A 20 47.00 -16.07 39.08
CA ALA A 20 45.73 -16.48 39.67
C ALA A 20 45.74 -16.21 41.18
N VAL A 21 44.73 -15.52 41.73
CA VAL A 21 44.22 -15.67 43.11
C VAL A 21 42.74 -15.23 43.18
N ASP A 22 42.00 -15.98 43.99
CA ASP A 22 40.56 -16.12 44.26
C ASP A 22 39.66 -14.91 44.60
N SER A 23 38.39 -15.10 44.20
CA SER A 23 37.09 -14.82 44.86
C SER A 23 36.86 -13.51 45.62
N ASN A 24 35.97 -12.65 45.10
CA ASN A 24 34.59 -12.39 45.59
C ASN A 24 34.08 -10.99 45.20
N ARG A 25 32.87 -10.95 44.66
CA ARG A 25 31.93 -9.81 44.48
C ARG A 25 32.22 -8.79 43.37
N GLY A 26 31.23 -8.66 42.46
CA GLY A 26 30.97 -7.44 41.70
C GLY A 26 30.56 -7.73 40.26
N LEU A 27 29.30 -7.50 39.93
CA LEU A 27 28.69 -7.60 38.59
C LEU A 27 29.62 -7.07 37.49
N THR A 28 30.00 -7.94 36.56
CA THR A 28 30.74 -7.61 35.35
C THR A 28 29.75 -7.37 34.22
N THR A 29 29.74 -6.15 33.70
CA THR A 29 29.08 -5.81 32.43
C THR A 29 29.80 -6.56 31.32
N VAL A 30 29.13 -7.55 30.74
CA VAL A 30 29.59 -8.23 29.52
C VAL A 30 29.24 -7.33 28.34
N VAL A 31 30.26 -6.83 27.65
CA VAL A 31 30.12 -6.24 26.31
C VAL A 31 29.84 -7.39 25.35
N LEU A 32 28.57 -7.60 25.01
CA LEU A 32 28.17 -8.43 23.87
C LEU A 32 28.30 -7.58 22.61
N GLY A 33 29.43 -7.68 21.93
CA GLY A 33 29.51 -7.34 20.51
C GLY A 33 28.67 -8.38 19.75
N GLY A 34 27.52 -7.96 19.21
CA GLY A 34 26.65 -8.81 18.43
C GLY A 34 27.32 -9.20 17.09
N GLN A 35 28.04 -10.31 17.08
CA GLN A 35 28.10 -11.18 15.92
C GLN A 35 26.99 -12.22 16.10
N TYR A 36 25.92 -12.12 15.30
CA TYR A 36 24.88 -13.15 15.30
C TYR A 36 25.42 -14.39 14.59
N SER A 37 25.88 -15.37 15.38
CA SER A 37 25.97 -16.77 14.98
C SER A 37 24.62 -17.42 15.30
N TYR A 38 23.97 -18.02 14.29
CA TYR A 38 22.62 -18.57 14.32
C TYR A 38 22.54 -19.91 15.08
N GLY A 39 22.91 -19.91 16.36
CA GLY A 39 22.93 -21.09 17.24
C GLY A 39 21.98 -21.04 18.44
N ASP A 40 21.49 -19.86 18.84
CA ASP A 40 20.88 -19.68 20.16
C ASP A 40 19.35 -19.59 20.18
N PHE A 41 18.66 -19.93 19.09
CA PHE A 41 17.18 -19.92 19.01
C PHE A 41 16.51 -21.31 19.04
N ILE A 42 17.27 -22.39 19.25
CA ILE A 42 16.69 -23.75 19.38
C ILE A 42 16.88 -24.26 20.82
N ASN A 43 15.96 -23.87 21.71
CA ASN A 43 15.42 -24.69 22.81
C ASN A 43 14.74 -23.79 23.85
N THR A 44 13.41 -23.77 23.87
CA THR A 44 12.60 -23.86 25.10
C THR A 44 11.14 -24.08 24.74
N ASP A 45 10.82 -25.32 24.33
CA ASP A 45 9.49 -25.92 24.48
C ASP A 45 9.68 -27.20 25.31
N ALA A 46 9.99 -27.02 26.59
CA ALA A 46 9.93 -28.05 27.62
C ALA A 46 10.09 -27.38 28.98
N ASP A 47 8.97 -27.08 29.65
CA ASP A 47 8.77 -27.19 31.10
C ASP A 47 7.50 -26.44 31.53
N SER A 48 6.35 -26.91 31.02
CA SER A 48 5.06 -26.65 31.64
C SER A 48 4.84 -27.65 32.77
N ASN A 49 5.23 -27.29 33.99
CA ASN A 49 4.62 -27.67 35.28
C ASN A 49 5.65 -27.42 36.38
N ILE A 50 5.32 -26.53 37.33
CA ILE A 50 5.53 -26.68 38.79
C ILE A 50 5.34 -25.30 39.46
N LEU A 51 4.55 -25.31 40.54
CA LEU A 51 4.35 -24.30 41.60
C LEU A 51 3.32 -23.16 41.39
N GLN A 52 2.06 -23.53 41.64
CA GLN A 52 1.16 -22.73 42.47
C GLN A 52 1.76 -22.51 43.87
N SER A 53 1.73 -21.27 44.38
CA SER A 53 1.09 -20.88 45.65
C SER A 53 1.75 -19.65 46.31
N GLN A 54 0.88 -18.87 46.99
CA GLN A 54 1.14 -17.88 48.04
C GLN A 54 1.39 -16.42 47.63
N LEU A 55 0.29 -15.67 47.61
CA LEU A 55 0.23 -14.25 48.00
C LEU A 55 0.28 -14.12 49.53
N PRO A 56 0.83 -13.01 50.06
CA PRO A 56 0.13 -12.30 51.12
C PRO A 56 -0.02 -10.78 50.91
N THR A 57 -1.28 -10.39 51.06
CA THR A 57 -1.99 -9.22 51.59
C THR A 57 -1.24 -8.07 52.32
N SER A 58 -1.54 -6.85 51.84
CA SER A 58 -1.85 -5.56 52.53
C SER A 58 -0.91 -4.90 53.57
N MET A 59 -0.65 -3.60 53.35
CA MET A 59 -0.78 -2.56 54.39
C MET A 59 -1.21 -1.19 53.83
N HIS A 60 -2.00 -0.46 54.62
CA HIS A 60 -2.90 0.65 54.30
C HIS A 60 -2.31 2.07 54.46
N ILE A 61 -2.74 2.98 53.55
CA ILE A 61 -3.27 4.37 53.73
C ILE A 61 -2.37 5.50 54.31
N SER A 62 -2.17 6.56 53.50
CA SER A 62 -2.71 7.91 53.83
C SER A 62 -2.67 8.91 52.67
N THR A 63 -3.82 9.55 52.50
CA THR A 63 -4.18 10.58 51.52
C THR A 63 -3.66 11.97 51.88
N ARG A 64 -3.21 12.74 50.87
CA ARG A 64 -3.39 14.21 50.85
C ARG A 64 -3.55 14.69 49.41
N SER A 65 -4.60 15.45 49.19
CA SER A 65 -5.10 16.00 47.92
C SER A 65 -4.49 17.35 47.57
N VAL A 66 -3.95 17.49 46.36
CA VAL A 66 -3.79 18.78 45.64
C VAL A 66 -3.94 18.53 44.13
N SER A 67 -4.94 19.18 43.53
CA SER A 67 -5.16 19.58 42.11
C SER A 67 -4.78 18.65 40.93
N PRO A 68 -5.72 18.30 40.02
CA PRO A 68 -5.37 17.67 38.74
C PRO A 68 -5.07 18.76 37.69
N ASN A 69 -3.82 18.82 37.23
CA ASN A 69 -3.43 19.39 35.94
C ASN A 69 -3.13 18.23 34.96
N PRO A 70 -3.27 18.45 33.65
CA PRO A 70 -3.80 17.45 32.72
C PRO A 70 -2.86 16.26 32.46
N SER A 71 -3.49 15.11 32.23
CA SER A 71 -2.86 13.84 31.86
C SER A 71 -2.01 13.94 30.58
N PRO A 72 -0.93 13.14 30.46
CA PRO A 72 -0.08 13.11 29.28
C PRO A 72 -0.85 12.56 28.06
N HIS A 73 -0.54 13.17 26.91
CA HIS A 73 -1.15 13.02 25.60
C HIS A 73 -1.41 11.57 25.17
N ASN A 74 -2.64 11.32 24.72
CA ASN A 74 -3.08 10.08 24.10
C ASN A 74 -2.45 9.95 22.69
N PHE A 75 -1.90 8.78 22.39
CA PHE A 75 -1.32 8.36 21.10
C PHE A 75 -2.22 8.68 19.88
N SER A 76 -3.54 8.74 20.08
CA SER A 76 -4.50 9.09 19.02
C SER A 76 -4.48 10.57 18.59
N GLU A 77 -3.98 11.48 19.43
CA GLU A 77 -3.89 12.93 19.14
C GLU A 77 -2.58 13.28 18.39
N TYR A 78 -1.56 12.41 18.48
CA TYR A 78 -0.33 12.47 17.69
C TYR A 78 -0.57 12.08 16.22
N LEU A 79 -1.42 11.07 15.99
CA LEU A 79 -1.82 10.62 14.64
C LEU A 79 -2.65 11.67 13.88
N SER A 80 -3.40 12.54 14.56
CA SER A 80 -4.12 13.65 13.90
C SER A 80 -3.17 14.78 13.51
N SER A 81 -2.11 15.04 14.28
CA SER A 81 -1.13 16.10 13.97
C SER A 81 -0.19 15.77 12.79
N THR A 82 -0.18 14.53 12.31
CA THR A 82 0.69 14.06 11.21
C THR A 82 -0.09 13.72 9.93
N ASN A 83 -1.42 13.74 9.96
CA ASN A 83 -2.28 13.39 8.81
C ASN A 83 -2.92 14.58 8.07
N ASP A 84 -2.69 15.82 8.50
CA ASP A 84 -3.14 17.00 7.76
C ASP A 84 -2.08 17.47 6.76
N VAL A 85 -2.07 16.85 5.59
CA VAL A 85 -2.00 17.45 4.22
C VAL A 85 -2.10 16.24 3.27
N TRP A 86 -2.69 16.44 2.08
CA TRP A 86 -2.97 15.44 1.02
C TRP A 86 -4.35 14.77 1.09
N ASN A 87 -5.40 15.58 1.24
CA ASN A 87 -6.62 15.32 0.49
C ASN A 87 -6.61 16.23 -0.75
N ASP A 88 -6.58 15.60 -1.92
CA ASP A 88 -6.81 16.22 -3.22
C ASP A 88 -8.28 16.66 -3.25
N ARG A 89 -8.52 17.94 -2.93
CA ARG A 89 -9.76 18.63 -3.27
C ARG A 89 -9.43 19.68 -4.30
N SER A 90 -10.07 19.51 -5.45
CA SER A 90 -10.24 20.50 -6.50
C SER A 90 -10.82 21.78 -5.91
N ASP A 91 -9.97 22.77 -5.65
CA ASP A 91 -10.37 24.14 -5.37
C ASP A 91 -10.19 24.97 -6.64
N ASP A 92 -11.21 24.91 -7.50
CA ASP A 92 -11.55 26.01 -8.41
C ASP A 92 -12.15 27.13 -7.55
N GLU A 93 -11.35 28.10 -7.09
CA GLU A 93 -11.84 29.43 -6.73
C GLU A 93 -10.83 30.52 -7.12
N ASP A 94 -11.18 31.25 -8.18
CA ASP A 94 -10.64 32.55 -8.57
C ASP A 94 -10.72 33.57 -7.43
N LEU A 95 -9.65 34.29 -7.12
CA LEU A 95 -9.69 35.64 -6.49
C LEU A 95 -8.35 36.40 -6.69
N PRO A 96 -8.33 37.76 -6.58
CA PRO A 96 -7.98 38.62 -7.71
C PRO A 96 -6.58 39.23 -7.68
N VAL A 97 -6.17 39.65 -8.89
CA VAL A 97 -5.01 40.49 -9.22
C VAL A 97 -5.12 41.86 -8.55
N ASP A 98 -4.08 42.28 -7.83
CA ASP A 98 -3.90 43.68 -7.45
C ASP A 98 -2.60 44.24 -8.02
N PHE A 99 -2.77 45.24 -8.88
CA PHE A 99 -1.72 46.05 -9.49
C PHE A 99 -1.40 47.20 -8.52
N SER A 100 -0.12 47.39 -8.18
CA SER A 100 0.36 48.73 -7.84
C SER A 100 1.80 48.93 -8.29
N GLU A 101 1.96 50.01 -9.07
CA GLU A 101 3.20 50.52 -9.66
C GLU A 101 4.07 51.28 -8.64
N GLY A 102 5.35 51.40 -9.00
CA GLY A 102 6.29 52.44 -8.52
C GLY A 102 7.49 51.84 -7.78
N SER A 103 8.75 52.13 -8.09
CA SER A 103 9.36 53.13 -8.97
C SER A 103 10.86 52.85 -9.10
N ASP A 104 11.42 53.29 -10.23
CA ASP A 104 12.83 53.47 -10.61
C ASP A 104 13.94 53.27 -9.56
N LEU A 105 15.05 52.63 -9.98
CA LEU A 105 16.38 53.25 -9.99
C LEU A 105 17.37 52.49 -10.90
N ARG A 106 18.16 53.29 -11.63
CA ARG A 106 19.04 52.95 -12.76
C ARG A 106 20.42 52.43 -12.35
N ASN A 107 21.03 51.69 -13.29
CA ASN A 107 22.45 51.62 -13.67
C ASN A 107 23.52 51.41 -12.58
N ASP A 108 24.34 50.35 -12.74
CA ASP A 108 25.68 50.58 -13.29
C ASP A 108 26.35 49.30 -13.81
N LYS A 109 26.89 49.42 -15.03
CA LYS A 109 27.86 48.50 -15.63
C LYS A 109 29.23 48.72 -14.98
N LYS A 110 30.00 47.65 -14.75
CA LYS A 110 31.45 47.69 -15.00
C LYS A 110 32.02 46.31 -15.29
N SER A 111 32.62 46.26 -16.48
CA SER A 111 33.47 45.24 -17.07
C SER A 111 34.78 45.02 -16.31
N SER A 112 35.32 43.80 -16.39
CA SER A 112 36.76 43.63 -16.63
C SER A 112 37.03 42.30 -17.32
N ALA A 113 37.48 42.39 -18.57
CA ALA A 113 38.10 41.32 -19.33
C ALA A 113 39.53 41.07 -18.85
N PHE A 114 39.98 39.82 -18.86
CA PHE A 114 41.41 39.48 -18.93
C PHE A 114 41.61 38.32 -19.93
N LYS A 115 42.48 38.57 -20.91
CA LYS A 115 43.03 37.65 -21.91
C LYS A 115 44.45 37.24 -21.48
N SER A 116 44.81 35.98 -21.71
CA SER A 116 46.17 35.53 -22.08
C SER A 116 46.11 34.02 -22.40
N GLU A 117 46.11 33.60 -23.67
CA GLU A 117 47.28 33.23 -24.50
C GLU A 117 47.92 31.86 -24.19
N SER A 118 47.49 30.88 -25.01
CA SER A 118 48.22 29.79 -25.68
C SER A 118 49.61 29.31 -25.20
N TYR A 119 49.72 27.99 -25.01
CA TYR A 119 50.85 27.19 -25.47
C TYR A 119 50.37 25.84 -26.03
N LYS A 120 50.59 25.61 -27.33
CA LYS A 120 50.47 24.30 -28.01
C LYS A 120 51.77 23.51 -27.82
N LYS A 121 51.65 22.19 -27.64
CA LYS A 121 52.71 21.24 -28.00
C LYS A 121 52.06 19.96 -28.51
N ASP A 122 52.25 19.72 -29.80
CA ASP A 122 51.76 18.56 -30.55
C ASP A 122 52.57 17.29 -30.19
N THR A 123 51.88 16.16 -30.04
CA THR A 123 52.36 14.83 -30.44
C THR A 123 51.15 13.91 -30.69
N ASP A 124 51.05 13.45 -31.94
CA ASP A 124 50.04 12.53 -32.47
C ASP A 124 50.11 11.11 -31.86
N SER A 125 48.95 10.52 -31.55
CA SER A 125 48.66 9.13 -31.89
C SER A 125 47.13 8.91 -31.95
N SER A 126 46.73 8.18 -32.98
CA SER A 126 45.38 8.02 -33.53
C SER A 126 44.41 7.22 -32.65
N SER A 127 43.26 7.82 -32.30
CA SER A 127 41.97 7.14 -32.15
C SER A 127 40.85 8.11 -32.52
N SER A 128 39.99 7.73 -33.45
CA SER A 128 38.91 8.54 -33.99
C SER A 128 37.75 8.64 -32.99
N GLY A 129 37.74 9.71 -32.19
CA GLY A 129 36.67 10.03 -31.23
C GLY A 129 35.97 11.34 -31.60
N ILE A 130 34.64 11.32 -31.52
CA ILE A 130 33.76 12.48 -31.68
C ILE A 130 34.04 13.47 -30.54
N GLN A 131 34.35 14.71 -30.88
CA GLN A 131 34.77 15.74 -29.94
C GLN A 131 33.54 16.49 -29.39
N THR A 132 32.87 15.90 -28.40
CA THR A 132 32.07 16.68 -27.44
C THR A 132 33.05 17.51 -26.61
N ILE A 133 32.74 18.76 -26.30
CA ILE A 133 33.57 19.57 -25.38
C ILE A 133 33.38 18.96 -23.99
N ILE A 134 34.15 17.93 -23.66
CA ILE A 134 34.19 17.32 -22.33
C ILE A 134 34.92 18.33 -21.44
N ASN A 135 34.22 18.87 -20.43
CA ASN A 135 34.90 19.52 -19.31
C ASN A 135 35.91 18.51 -18.73
N SER A 136 37.11 18.96 -18.35
CA SER A 136 38.22 18.08 -17.92
C SER A 136 37.88 17.09 -16.80
N ASP A 137 36.79 17.33 -16.08
CA ASP A 137 36.36 16.57 -14.91
C ASP A 137 35.20 15.57 -15.19
N GLY A 138 34.65 15.51 -16.42
CA GLY A 138 33.58 14.56 -16.80
C GLY A 138 32.15 14.97 -16.41
N VAL A 139 31.98 16.22 -15.99
CA VAL A 139 30.70 16.84 -15.60
C VAL A 139 30.00 17.44 -16.83
N LYS A 140 28.67 17.22 -16.95
CA LYS A 140 27.87 17.77 -18.07
C LYS A 140 27.95 19.31 -18.11
N ALA A 141 27.89 19.91 -19.29
CA ALA A 141 27.99 21.37 -19.42
C ALA A 141 26.74 22.09 -18.87
N GLU A 142 25.58 21.44 -18.93
CA GLU A 142 24.27 22.01 -18.60
C GLU A 142 23.84 21.75 -17.14
N VAL A 143 24.76 21.35 -16.26
CA VAL A 143 24.45 20.90 -14.89
C VAL A 143 23.61 21.89 -14.09
N LYS A 144 23.87 23.20 -14.20
CA LYS A 144 23.07 24.22 -13.50
C LYS A 144 21.59 24.21 -13.91
N GLN A 145 21.32 23.98 -15.20
CA GLN A 145 19.96 23.92 -15.73
C GLN A 145 19.27 22.62 -15.31
N ILE A 146 20.03 21.52 -15.22
CA ILE A 146 19.52 20.22 -14.74
C ILE A 146 19.19 20.27 -13.25
N VAL A 147 20.00 20.98 -12.44
CA VAL A 147 19.74 21.22 -11.02
C VAL A 147 18.41 21.96 -10.83
N GLU A 148 18.17 23.04 -11.59
CA GLU A 148 16.92 23.81 -11.49
C GLU A 148 15.69 23.01 -11.94
N ASP A 149 15.79 22.32 -13.07
CA ASP A 149 14.73 21.47 -13.61
C ASP A 149 15.33 20.19 -14.24
N PRO A 150 15.14 19.02 -13.62
CA PRO A 150 15.61 17.74 -14.16
C PRO A 150 15.12 17.44 -15.57
N MET A 151 13.99 18.02 -16.01
CA MET A 151 13.49 17.86 -17.38
C MET A 151 14.42 18.45 -18.44
N ASN A 152 15.32 19.36 -18.07
CA ASN A 152 16.32 19.89 -18.97
C ASN A 152 17.28 18.80 -19.47
N LEU A 153 17.46 17.70 -18.72
CA LEU A 153 18.17 16.51 -19.19
C LEU A 153 17.62 16.02 -20.53
N ILE A 154 16.29 15.98 -20.70
CA ILE A 154 15.62 15.51 -21.91
C ILE A 154 15.82 16.45 -23.11
N LYS A 155 15.99 17.75 -22.84
CA LYS A 155 16.22 18.76 -23.88
C LYS A 155 17.65 18.67 -24.44
N PHE A 156 18.61 18.31 -23.60
CA PHE A 156 20.04 18.25 -23.95
C PHE A 156 20.52 16.88 -24.39
N ILE A 157 19.71 15.83 -24.22
CA ILE A 157 19.95 14.57 -24.92
C ILE A 157 19.77 14.81 -26.42
N ASN A 158 20.90 15.10 -27.10
CA ASN A 158 20.99 15.03 -28.54
C ASN A 158 20.54 13.63 -28.95
N SER A 159 19.54 13.56 -29.82
CA SER A 159 19.06 12.31 -30.45
C SER A 159 20.22 11.35 -30.67
N ILE A 160 20.09 10.08 -30.28
CA ILE A 160 21.03 9.01 -30.61
C ILE A 160 21.30 9.09 -32.12
N LYS A 161 22.39 9.75 -32.51
CA LYS A 161 22.81 9.97 -33.89
C LYS A 161 24.06 9.15 -34.06
N MET A 162 23.88 7.91 -34.50
CA MET A 162 24.98 7.17 -35.09
C MET A 162 25.26 7.74 -36.47
N SER A 163 26.54 7.87 -36.83
CA SER A 163 26.88 8.27 -38.19
C SER A 163 26.49 7.15 -39.17
N PRO A 164 26.10 7.48 -40.42
CA PRO A 164 25.81 6.47 -41.44
C PRO A 164 26.96 5.45 -41.62
N GLU A 165 28.20 5.87 -41.39
CA GLU A 165 29.41 5.05 -41.50
C GLU A 165 29.56 4.03 -40.35
N ASP A 166 28.96 4.29 -39.19
CA ASP A 166 28.96 3.38 -38.03
C ASP A 166 27.84 2.33 -38.12
N LEU A 167 26.73 2.66 -38.78
CA LEU A 167 25.63 1.73 -39.08
C LEU A 167 26.04 0.68 -40.12
N GLU A 168 26.89 1.04 -41.09
CA GLU A 168 27.40 0.10 -42.11
C GLU A 168 28.38 -0.94 -41.55
N ARG A 169 28.89 -0.76 -40.33
CA ARG A 169 29.86 -1.67 -39.67
C ARG A 169 29.23 -2.68 -38.71
N GLN A 170 27.93 -2.56 -38.46
CA GLN A 170 27.23 -3.40 -37.49
C GLN A 170 26.45 -4.52 -38.17
N SER A 171 26.23 -5.61 -37.44
CA SER A 171 25.40 -6.71 -37.90
C SER A 171 23.92 -6.29 -37.96
N ASP A 172 23.13 -6.94 -38.82
CA ASP A 172 21.68 -6.67 -38.94
C ASP A 172 20.93 -6.80 -37.59
N ALA A 173 21.42 -7.67 -36.70
CA ALA A 173 20.86 -7.86 -35.35
C ALA A 173 21.14 -6.67 -34.41
N GLU A 174 22.34 -6.09 -34.47
CA GLU A 174 22.70 -4.91 -33.68
C GLU A 174 21.95 -3.67 -34.16
N ILE A 175 21.78 -3.52 -35.48
CA ILE A 175 20.99 -2.43 -36.07
C ILE A 175 19.53 -2.49 -35.60
N LEU A 176 18.94 -3.69 -35.54
CA LEU A 176 17.57 -3.88 -35.05
C LEU A 176 17.43 -3.51 -33.56
N ASP A 177 18.38 -3.92 -32.72
CA ASP A 177 18.40 -3.60 -31.28
C ASP A 177 18.53 -2.08 -31.04
N ILE A 178 19.41 -1.43 -31.80
CA ILE A 178 19.58 0.03 -31.76
C ILE A 178 18.30 0.75 -32.16
N ASN A 179 17.66 0.34 -33.26
CA ASN A 179 16.39 0.92 -33.68
C ASN A 179 15.27 0.72 -32.64
N ALA A 180 15.22 -0.43 -31.98
CA ALA A 180 14.30 -0.69 -30.88
C ALA A 180 14.56 0.24 -29.68
N ARG A 181 15.84 0.42 -29.30
CA ARG A 181 16.25 1.33 -28.22
C ARG A 181 15.89 2.79 -28.55
N ILE A 182 16.13 3.25 -29.78
CA ILE A 182 15.76 4.59 -30.24
C ILE A 182 14.24 4.79 -30.19
N THR A 183 13.49 3.80 -30.68
CA THR A 183 12.02 3.85 -30.67
C THR A 183 11.48 3.93 -29.24
N LYS A 184 12.03 3.12 -28.34
CA LYS A 184 11.67 3.13 -26.92
C LYS A 184 12.02 4.48 -26.28
N PHE A 185 13.22 4.98 -26.51
CA PHE A 185 13.66 6.29 -26.03
C PHE A 185 12.70 7.42 -26.45
N ASN A 186 12.30 7.46 -27.73
CA ASN A 186 11.38 8.48 -28.22
C ASN A 186 9.99 8.37 -27.56
N LYS A 187 9.46 7.16 -27.38
CA LYS A 187 8.19 6.96 -26.65
C LYS A 187 8.23 7.49 -25.21
N PHE A 188 9.33 7.24 -24.49
CA PHE A 188 9.51 7.80 -23.15
C PHE A 188 9.60 9.32 -23.19
N LYS A 189 10.38 9.86 -24.14
CA LYS A 189 10.53 11.30 -24.31
C LYS A 189 9.17 11.99 -24.54
N ASP A 190 8.33 11.42 -25.40
CA ASP A 190 6.99 11.95 -25.68
C ASP A 190 6.10 11.98 -24.44
N VAL A 191 6.11 10.91 -23.64
CA VAL A 191 5.33 10.82 -22.40
C VAL A 191 5.84 11.82 -21.34
N LEU A 192 7.17 11.91 -21.16
CA LEU A 192 7.79 12.75 -20.13
C LEU A 192 7.66 14.25 -20.45
N GLN A 193 7.67 14.61 -21.74
CA GLN A 193 7.52 16.01 -22.19
C GLN A 193 6.08 16.54 -22.10
N SER A 194 5.10 15.68 -21.82
CA SER A 194 3.72 16.12 -21.57
C SER A 194 3.65 17.06 -20.37
N PRO A 195 2.87 18.17 -20.44
CA PRO A 195 2.65 19.06 -19.30
C PRO A 195 2.03 18.32 -18.11
N ASN A 196 1.17 17.34 -18.37
CA ASN A 196 0.67 16.39 -17.38
C ASN A 196 1.09 14.98 -17.81
N VAL A 197 2.09 14.43 -17.14
CA VAL A 197 2.60 13.08 -17.45
C VAL A 197 1.54 12.04 -17.11
N ASP A 198 1.19 11.21 -18.10
CA ASP A 198 0.34 10.04 -17.89
C ASP A 198 1.16 8.94 -17.18
N LEU A 199 0.91 8.76 -15.88
CA LEU A 199 1.57 7.73 -15.08
C LEU A 199 1.25 6.32 -15.54
N VAL A 200 0.07 6.07 -16.11
CA VAL A 200 -0.29 4.73 -16.59
C VAL A 200 0.56 4.40 -17.82
N ALA A 201 0.64 5.32 -18.78
CA ALA A 201 1.51 5.17 -19.93
C ALA A 201 2.99 5.03 -19.53
N LEU A 202 3.45 5.84 -18.57
CA LEU A 202 4.83 5.77 -18.06
C LEU A 202 5.13 4.44 -17.38
N ARG A 203 4.21 3.90 -16.56
CA ARG A 203 4.36 2.58 -15.92
C ARG A 203 4.44 1.47 -16.97
N ASN A 204 3.53 1.48 -17.95
CA ASN A 204 3.51 0.48 -19.02
C ASN A 204 4.82 0.45 -19.82
N LEU A 205 5.39 1.62 -20.13
CA LEU A 205 6.69 1.70 -20.81
C LEU A 205 7.85 1.24 -19.90
N SER A 206 7.83 1.67 -18.64
CA SER A 206 8.86 1.38 -17.62
C SER A 206 8.96 -0.09 -17.23
N TRP A 207 7.87 -0.85 -17.35
CA TRP A 207 7.86 -2.27 -16.97
C TRP A 207 8.94 -3.08 -17.69
N SER A 208 9.16 -2.80 -18.98
CA SER A 208 10.19 -3.44 -19.81
C SER A 208 11.60 -2.85 -19.61
N GLY A 209 11.81 -2.02 -18.61
CA GLY A 209 13.06 -1.28 -18.35
C GLY A 209 13.05 0.13 -18.91
N ILE A 210 13.78 1.04 -18.29
CA ILE A 210 13.82 2.47 -18.64
C ILE A 210 15.16 2.79 -19.33
N PRO A 211 15.21 3.59 -20.40
CA PRO A 211 16.47 4.08 -20.97
C PRO A 211 17.32 4.81 -19.91
N ASP A 212 18.63 4.55 -19.88
CA ASP A 212 19.54 5.05 -18.84
C ASP A 212 19.46 6.56 -18.67
N GLU A 213 19.37 7.27 -19.79
CA GLU A 213 19.39 8.72 -19.87
C GLU A 213 18.10 9.36 -19.34
N LEU A 214 17.00 8.61 -19.27
CA LEU A 214 15.68 9.08 -18.81
C LEU A 214 15.31 8.54 -17.43
N ARG A 215 16.07 7.56 -16.91
CA ARG A 215 15.81 6.89 -15.64
C ARG A 215 15.73 7.83 -14.44
N PRO A 216 16.61 8.84 -14.27
CA PRO A 216 16.54 9.75 -13.12
C PRO A 216 15.16 10.40 -12.97
N VAL A 217 14.64 10.98 -14.07
CA VAL A 217 13.35 11.66 -14.07
C VAL A 217 12.19 10.67 -13.93
N ALA A 218 12.26 9.53 -14.64
CA ALA A 218 11.21 8.52 -14.59
C ALA A 218 11.05 7.91 -13.19
N TRP A 219 12.15 7.61 -12.49
CA TRP A 219 12.11 7.11 -11.11
C TRP A 219 11.46 8.11 -10.16
N GLN A 220 11.83 9.39 -10.25
CA GLN A 220 11.23 10.42 -9.40
C GLN A 220 9.70 10.55 -9.61
N LEU A 221 9.23 10.39 -10.86
CA LEU A 221 7.80 10.39 -11.18
C LEU A 221 7.08 9.12 -10.70
N LEU A 222 7.66 7.93 -10.95
CA LEU A 222 7.05 6.65 -10.59
C LEU A 222 6.91 6.47 -9.06
N LEU A 223 7.87 6.99 -8.29
CA LEU A 223 7.82 7.03 -6.83
C LEU A 223 6.89 8.11 -6.26
N GLY A 224 6.36 8.99 -7.12
CA GLY A 224 5.55 10.13 -6.69
C GLY A 224 6.35 11.18 -5.91
N TYR A 225 7.67 11.24 -6.08
CA TYR A 225 8.50 12.32 -5.55
C TYR A 225 8.35 13.59 -6.41
N LEU A 226 8.41 13.44 -7.73
CA LEU A 226 8.17 14.51 -8.69
C LEU A 226 6.68 14.52 -9.10
N PRO A 227 6.00 15.69 -9.08
CA PRO A 227 4.61 15.76 -9.51
C PRO A 227 4.47 15.60 -11.03
N CYS A 228 3.35 14.99 -11.46
CA CYS A 228 3.06 14.76 -12.88
C CYS A 228 2.82 16.06 -13.66
N ASN A 229 2.27 17.07 -13.00
CA ASN A 229 2.07 18.40 -13.58
C ASN A 229 3.40 19.18 -13.61
N SER A 230 3.81 19.63 -14.80
CA SER A 230 5.06 20.36 -15.05
C SER A 230 5.21 21.63 -14.22
N ASP A 231 4.14 22.40 -14.05
CA ASP A 231 4.17 23.73 -13.45
C ASP A 231 4.52 23.68 -11.96
N ARG A 232 4.29 22.51 -11.33
CA ARG A 232 4.56 22.28 -9.91
C ARG A 232 5.94 21.70 -9.64
N ARG A 233 6.67 21.21 -10.65
CA ARG A 233 7.90 20.41 -10.47
C ARG A 233 9.02 21.21 -9.81
N VAL A 234 9.39 22.34 -10.41
CA VAL A 234 10.51 23.19 -9.95
C VAL A 234 10.28 23.66 -8.51
N ALA A 235 9.09 24.20 -8.22
CA ALA A 235 8.74 24.67 -6.89
C ALA A 235 8.73 23.54 -5.84
N THR A 236 8.23 22.35 -6.21
CA THR A 236 8.19 21.19 -5.32
C THR A 236 9.59 20.68 -5.00
N LEU A 237 10.46 20.53 -6.00
CA LEU A 237 11.85 20.10 -5.82
C LEU A 237 12.64 21.10 -4.98
N ALA A 238 12.56 22.40 -5.30
CA ALA A 238 13.25 23.44 -4.53
C ALA A 238 12.86 23.40 -3.05
N ARG A 239 11.55 23.27 -2.77
CA ARG A 239 11.04 23.13 -1.40
C ARG A 239 11.55 21.86 -0.72
N LYS A 240 11.50 20.71 -1.42
CA LYS A 240 11.88 19.40 -0.86
C LYS A 240 13.38 19.28 -0.59
N ARG A 241 14.22 19.81 -1.48
CA ARG A 241 15.67 19.83 -1.31
C ARG A 241 16.08 20.73 -0.15
N LYS A 242 15.44 21.90 -0.03
CA LYS A 242 15.61 22.78 1.14
C LYS A 242 15.17 22.12 2.45
N GLU A 243 14.02 21.43 2.44
CA GLU A 243 13.52 20.69 3.62
C GLU A 243 14.52 19.62 4.11
N TYR A 244 15.23 18.97 3.18
CA TYR A 244 16.30 18.04 3.52
C TYR A 244 17.54 18.75 4.09
N GLU A 245 18.00 19.83 3.45
CA GLU A 245 19.14 20.63 3.91
C GLU A 245 18.91 21.21 5.32
N ASP A 246 17.70 21.69 5.59
CA ASP A 246 17.28 22.17 6.91
C ASP A 246 17.30 21.01 7.93
N SER A 247 16.87 19.80 7.53
CA SER A 247 16.90 18.60 8.39
C SER A 247 18.31 18.15 8.71
N VAL A 248 19.24 18.17 7.75
CA VAL A 248 20.67 17.90 7.97
C VAL A 248 21.23 18.92 8.95
N SER A 249 20.98 20.21 8.71
CA SER A 249 21.45 21.29 9.58
C SER A 249 20.96 21.12 11.02
N GLN A 250 19.69 20.74 11.20
CA GLN A 250 19.11 20.47 12.51
C GLN A 250 19.70 19.22 13.18
N ALA A 251 19.93 18.15 12.41
CA ALA A 251 20.47 16.89 12.92
C ALA A 251 21.91 17.04 13.47
N TYR A 252 22.71 17.93 12.86
CA TYR A 252 24.10 18.18 13.24
C TYR A 252 24.30 19.49 14.05
N ALA A 253 23.23 20.21 14.40
CA ALA A 253 23.30 21.42 15.22
C ALA A 253 23.74 21.08 16.66
N LYS A 254 24.85 21.68 17.10
CA LYS A 254 25.53 21.36 18.38
C LYS A 254 24.89 21.96 19.63
N ASP A 255 23.81 22.73 19.51
CA ASP A 255 23.21 23.47 20.63
C ASP A 255 21.70 23.17 20.75
N THR A 256 21.27 22.51 21.84
CA THR A 256 20.35 23.05 22.87
C THR A 256 19.54 21.94 23.62
N ALA A 257 19.59 21.98 24.97
CA ALA A 257 18.64 21.47 25.99
C ALA A 257 18.85 20.10 26.72
N ILE A 258 19.71 20.15 27.75
CA ILE A 258 19.55 19.73 29.18
C ILE A 258 18.67 18.47 29.51
N ILE A 259 19.35 17.46 30.07
CA ILE A 259 18.90 16.31 30.90
C ILE A 259 18.04 15.22 30.22
N ILE A 260 17.08 15.53 29.34
CA ILE A 260 16.42 14.49 28.50
C ILE A 260 17.36 14.03 27.36
N HIS A 261 18.35 14.87 27.06
CA HIS A 261 19.30 14.70 25.96
C HIS A 261 20.24 13.50 26.10
N LEU A 262 20.52 12.97 27.31
CA LEU A 262 21.55 11.94 27.46
C LEU A 262 21.14 10.58 26.89
N LEU A 263 19.89 10.14 27.10
CA LEU A 263 19.39 8.89 26.54
C LEU A 263 19.22 8.98 25.02
N LEU A 264 18.73 10.13 24.55
CA LEU A 264 18.58 10.41 23.11
C LEU A 264 19.96 10.49 22.43
N LEU A 265 20.95 11.15 23.06
CA LEU A 265 22.33 11.19 22.58
C LEU A 265 22.96 9.80 22.52
N ILE A 266 22.69 8.93 23.49
CA ILE A 266 23.22 7.56 23.49
C ILE A 266 22.61 6.78 22.31
N LEU A 267 21.29 6.83 22.12
CA LEU A 267 20.62 6.19 20.99
C LEU A 267 21.05 6.78 19.64
N MET A 268 21.20 8.10 19.54
CA MET A 268 21.67 8.78 18.34
C MET A 268 23.13 8.43 18.04
N ALA A 269 23.98 8.31 19.06
CA ALA A 269 25.37 7.87 18.92
C ALA A 269 25.47 6.38 18.54
N GLU A 270 24.56 5.53 19.01
CA GLU A 270 24.48 4.14 18.58
C GLU A 270 24.10 4.02 17.10
N VAL A 271 23.10 4.79 16.65
CA VAL A 271 22.69 4.85 15.24
C VAL A 271 23.84 5.37 14.36
N ASP A 272 24.45 6.48 14.74
CA ASP A 272 25.57 7.08 14.01
C ASP A 272 26.76 6.11 13.92
N ASN A 273 27.11 5.46 15.03
CA ASN A 273 28.19 4.48 15.06
C ASN A 273 27.90 3.25 14.19
N GLN A 274 26.67 2.74 14.17
CA GLN A 274 26.29 1.63 13.29
C GLN A 274 26.39 2.02 11.81
N ILE A 275 25.86 3.19 11.44
CA ILE A 275 25.95 3.70 10.06
C ILE A 275 27.42 3.87 9.66
N HIS A 276 28.24 4.47 10.52
CA HIS A 276 29.67 4.68 10.27
C HIS A 276 30.46 3.36 10.11
N ILE A 277 29.98 2.27 10.73
CA ILE A 277 30.56 0.92 10.57
C ILE A 277 30.10 0.26 9.26
N ASP A 278 28.86 0.49 8.82
CA ASP A 278 28.27 -0.20 7.67
C ASP A 278 28.56 0.48 6.33
N VAL A 279 28.55 1.82 6.27
CA VAL A 279 28.73 2.58 5.03
C VAL A 279 30.06 2.26 4.33
N PRO A 280 31.23 2.22 5.02
CA PRO A 280 32.50 1.87 4.37
C PRO A 280 32.54 0.46 3.78
N ARG A 281 31.65 -0.44 4.25
CA ARG A 281 31.54 -1.84 3.79
C ARG A 281 30.44 -2.04 2.75
N THR A 282 29.74 -0.98 2.37
CA THR A 282 28.65 -1.02 1.39
C THR A 282 29.22 -1.11 -0.02
N ASN A 283 28.76 -2.09 -0.81
CA ASN A 283 29.22 -2.33 -2.20
C ASN A 283 30.76 -2.23 -2.38
N PRO A 284 31.55 -3.07 -1.68
CA PRO A 284 33.02 -2.94 -1.63
C PRO A 284 33.70 -3.14 -3.00
N GLY A 285 33.02 -3.79 -3.95
CA GLY A 285 33.52 -4.00 -5.32
C GLY A 285 33.32 -2.83 -6.27
N ILE A 286 32.63 -1.76 -5.86
CA ILE A 286 32.30 -0.61 -6.72
C ILE A 286 33.03 0.63 -6.19
N ALA A 287 33.89 1.22 -7.03
CA ALA A 287 34.79 2.32 -6.64
C ALA A 287 34.03 3.55 -6.15
N LEU A 288 32.87 3.87 -6.73
CA LEU A 288 32.00 4.97 -6.30
C LEU A 288 31.79 5.01 -4.77
N TYR A 289 31.53 3.86 -4.14
CA TYR A 289 31.23 3.78 -2.69
C TYR A 289 32.48 3.70 -1.81
N GLN A 290 33.67 3.66 -2.41
CA GLN A 290 34.95 3.69 -1.69
C GLN A 290 35.49 5.12 -1.52
N TYR A 291 34.92 6.10 -2.21
CA TYR A 291 35.27 7.51 -2.03
C TYR A 291 34.67 8.06 -0.74
N GLU A 292 35.48 8.80 0.03
CA GLU A 292 35.10 9.40 1.31
C GLU A 292 33.89 10.34 1.16
N THR A 293 33.85 11.15 0.10
CA THR A 293 32.72 12.07 -0.15
C THR A 293 31.42 11.30 -0.39
N THR A 294 31.45 10.16 -1.10
CA THR A 294 30.27 9.31 -1.27
C THR A 294 29.82 8.74 0.07
N GLN A 295 30.75 8.22 0.87
CA GLN A 295 30.44 7.66 2.19
C GLN A 295 29.79 8.70 3.10
N GLN A 296 30.33 9.92 3.16
CA GLN A 296 29.74 11.02 3.91
C GLN A 296 28.31 11.38 3.45
N CYS A 297 28.03 11.33 2.15
CA CYS A 297 26.65 11.54 1.65
C CYS A 297 25.71 10.43 2.12
N LEU A 298 26.14 9.17 2.01
CA LEU A 298 25.33 8.03 2.46
C LEU A 298 25.10 8.06 3.97
N GLU A 299 26.11 8.39 4.77
CA GLU A 299 26.00 8.55 6.22
C GLU A 299 24.92 9.58 6.58
N ARG A 300 24.96 10.78 5.95
CA ARG A 300 23.96 11.83 6.19
C ARG A 300 22.55 11.41 5.77
N ILE A 301 22.38 10.78 4.60
CA ILE A 301 21.07 10.29 4.14
C ILE A 301 20.48 9.30 5.15
N LEU A 302 21.26 8.29 5.53
CA LEU A 302 20.83 7.22 6.43
C LEU A 302 20.56 7.74 7.84
N TYR A 303 21.41 8.66 8.31
CA TYR A 303 21.27 9.26 9.63
C TYR A 303 20.00 10.10 9.73
N VAL A 304 19.79 11.02 8.78
CA VAL A 304 18.58 11.86 8.74
C VAL A 304 17.33 11.00 8.57
N TRP A 305 17.39 9.91 7.80
CA TRP A 305 16.27 8.98 7.70
C TRP A 305 15.98 8.28 9.03
N ALA A 306 17.00 7.73 9.70
CA ALA A 306 16.86 6.99 10.95
C ALA A 306 16.27 7.85 12.08
N ILE A 307 16.72 9.11 12.23
CA ILE A 307 16.20 10.01 13.27
C ILE A 307 14.74 10.41 13.03
N ARG A 308 14.31 10.46 11.76
CA ARG A 308 12.93 10.81 11.38
C ARG A 308 11.96 9.63 11.50
N HIS A 309 12.47 8.41 11.63
CA HIS A 309 11.69 7.18 11.72
C HIS A 309 12.04 6.40 13.00
N PRO A 310 11.71 6.92 14.20
CA PRO A 310 12.13 6.33 15.48
C PRO A 310 11.58 4.92 15.75
N ALA A 311 10.50 4.52 15.06
CA ALA A 311 9.96 3.15 15.14
C ALA A 311 10.87 2.10 14.48
N SER A 312 11.73 2.53 13.56
CA SER A 312 12.71 1.70 12.86
C SER A 312 14.14 1.99 13.29
N GLY A 313 14.50 3.28 13.41
CA GLY A 313 15.89 3.70 13.56
C GLY A 313 16.71 3.31 12.32
N TYR A 314 18.01 3.06 12.50
CA TYR A 314 18.82 2.44 11.45
C TYR A 314 18.78 0.92 11.58
N VAL A 315 18.55 0.23 10.46
CA VAL A 315 18.60 -1.23 10.36
C VAL A 315 19.55 -1.60 9.24
N GLN A 316 20.52 -2.47 9.52
CA GLN A 316 21.47 -2.97 8.54
C GLN A 316 20.71 -3.56 7.34
N GLY A 317 21.10 -3.15 6.12
CA GLY A 317 20.39 -3.45 4.87
C GLY A 317 19.83 -2.19 4.21
N ILE A 318 19.39 -1.19 4.98
CA ILE A 318 18.93 0.09 4.43
C ILE A 318 20.08 0.85 3.73
N ASN A 319 21.32 0.67 4.21
CA ASN A 319 22.53 1.16 3.58
C ASN A 319 22.70 0.66 2.13
N ASP A 320 22.20 -0.54 1.80
CA ASP A 320 22.23 -1.04 0.43
C ASP A 320 21.17 -0.33 -0.43
N LEU A 321 19.96 -0.12 0.11
CA LEU A 321 18.80 0.41 -0.62
C LEU A 321 18.98 1.84 -1.15
N VAL A 322 19.85 2.64 -0.53
CA VAL A 322 20.17 4.00 -1.01
C VAL A 322 21.07 3.99 -2.25
N THR A 323 21.84 2.92 -2.45
CA THR A 323 22.89 2.87 -3.48
C THR A 323 22.37 2.94 -4.94
N PRO A 324 21.25 2.30 -5.33
CA PRO A 324 20.71 2.41 -6.68
C PRO A 324 20.24 3.83 -6.98
N PHE A 325 19.59 4.49 -6.02
CA PHE A 325 19.19 5.90 -6.14
C PHE A 325 20.38 6.81 -6.34
N PHE A 326 21.43 6.63 -5.53
CA PHE A 326 22.65 7.42 -5.63
C PHE A 326 23.30 7.28 -7.02
N GLN A 327 23.44 6.05 -7.52
CA GLN A 327 24.03 5.82 -8.84
C GLN A 327 23.16 6.38 -9.97
N VAL A 328 21.84 6.21 -9.89
CA VAL A 328 20.90 6.70 -10.91
C VAL A 328 20.89 8.22 -10.93
N PHE A 329 20.76 8.91 -9.79
CA PHE A 329 20.73 10.37 -9.77
C PHE A 329 22.08 11.01 -10.09
N LEU A 330 23.20 10.37 -9.74
CA LEU A 330 24.52 10.79 -10.18
C LEU A 330 24.64 10.81 -11.71
N SER A 331 24.09 9.80 -12.40
CA SER A 331 24.15 9.69 -13.87
C SER A 331 23.51 10.87 -14.61
N ALA A 332 22.62 11.63 -13.95
CA ALA A 332 22.01 12.82 -14.54
C ALA A 332 23.01 13.98 -14.77
N TYR A 333 24.14 13.99 -14.06
CA TYR A 333 25.06 15.13 -14.00
C TYR A 333 26.44 14.88 -14.63
N ILE A 334 26.74 13.64 -15.01
CA ILE A 334 28.05 13.23 -15.55
C ILE A 334 27.90 12.57 -16.93
N ASP A 335 28.96 12.63 -17.73
CA ASP A 335 29.08 11.89 -19.00
C ASP A 335 30.01 10.66 -18.88
N ALA A 336 30.43 10.34 -17.65
CA ALA A 336 31.26 9.19 -17.31
C ALA A 336 30.43 8.05 -16.69
N ASP A 337 31.04 6.86 -16.55
CA ASP A 337 30.42 5.74 -15.83
C ASP A 337 30.25 6.08 -14.33
N PRO A 338 29.01 6.14 -13.81
CA PRO A 338 28.75 6.41 -12.40
C PRO A 338 29.48 5.46 -11.44
N SER A 339 29.69 4.20 -11.82
CA SER A 339 30.25 3.18 -10.92
C SER A 339 31.71 3.43 -10.50
N THR A 340 32.43 4.23 -11.30
CA THR A 340 33.85 4.56 -11.11
C THR A 340 34.10 6.04 -10.86
N TYR A 341 33.05 6.86 -10.84
CA TYR A 341 33.17 8.31 -10.77
C TYR A 341 33.45 8.79 -9.33
N ASP A 342 34.43 9.67 -9.19
CA ASP A 342 34.75 10.34 -7.92
C ASP A 342 33.89 11.60 -7.77
N VAL A 343 32.88 11.50 -6.89
CA VAL A 343 31.90 12.57 -6.66
C VAL A 343 32.51 13.83 -6.02
N SER A 344 33.72 13.77 -5.46
CA SER A 344 34.42 14.96 -4.93
C SER A 344 34.72 16.02 -6.00
N LYS A 345 34.65 15.64 -7.28
CA LYS A 345 34.81 16.53 -8.44
C LYS A 345 33.54 17.32 -8.77
N LEU A 346 32.38 16.96 -8.22
CA LEU A 346 31.14 17.66 -8.47
C LEU A 346 31.06 18.96 -7.67
N PRO A 347 30.40 20.00 -8.21
CA PRO A 347 30.01 21.17 -7.43
C PRO A 347 29.16 20.77 -6.21
N GLU A 348 29.34 21.47 -5.09
CA GLU A 348 28.65 21.17 -3.83
C GLU A 348 27.13 21.28 -3.94
N ASP A 349 26.62 22.24 -4.72
CA ASP A 349 25.19 22.41 -5.01
C ASP A 349 24.59 21.19 -5.72
N VAL A 350 25.36 20.53 -6.59
CA VAL A 350 24.94 19.32 -7.29
C VAL A 350 24.94 18.12 -6.37
N LEU A 351 25.95 17.99 -5.51
CA LEU A 351 26.01 16.93 -4.50
C LEU A 351 24.83 17.02 -3.53
N ASN A 352 24.52 18.21 -3.03
CA ASN A 352 23.39 18.44 -2.13
C ASN A 352 22.05 18.06 -2.77
N VAL A 353 21.90 18.33 -4.08
CA VAL A 353 20.72 17.93 -4.86
C VAL A 353 20.62 16.41 -4.99
N ILE A 354 21.71 15.73 -5.36
CA ILE A 354 21.74 14.27 -5.48
C ILE A 354 21.37 13.64 -4.14
N GLU A 355 21.96 14.14 -3.04
CA GLU A 355 21.73 13.65 -1.69
C GLU A 355 20.27 13.80 -1.26
N ALA A 356 19.69 14.99 -1.45
CA ALA A 356 18.29 15.24 -1.14
C ALA A 356 17.32 14.38 -1.97
N ASP A 357 17.58 14.24 -3.28
CA ASP A 357 16.74 13.43 -4.16
C ASP A 357 16.84 11.93 -3.81
N CYS A 358 18.02 11.45 -3.39
CA CYS A 358 18.20 10.12 -2.84
C CYS A 358 17.40 9.91 -1.56
N PHE A 359 17.48 10.85 -0.62
CA PHE A 359 16.77 10.78 0.66
C PHE A 359 15.25 10.66 0.46
N TRP A 360 14.66 11.52 -0.38
CA TRP A 360 13.22 11.48 -0.62
C TRP A 360 12.77 10.24 -1.40
N SER A 361 13.58 9.78 -2.35
CA SER A 361 13.28 8.55 -3.12
C SER A 361 13.39 7.30 -2.26
N LEU A 362 14.42 7.23 -1.39
CA LEU A 362 14.57 6.17 -0.39
C LEU A 362 13.38 6.18 0.58
N SER A 363 12.97 7.35 1.07
CA SER A 363 11.82 7.48 1.97
C SER A 363 10.54 6.94 1.31
N LYS A 364 10.32 7.26 0.02
CA LYS A 364 9.17 6.76 -0.74
C LYS A 364 9.19 5.25 -0.96
N LEU A 365 10.36 4.66 -1.18
CA LEU A 365 10.49 3.20 -1.25
C LEU A 365 10.15 2.58 0.10
N LEU A 366 10.72 3.11 1.19
CA LEU A 366 10.56 2.55 2.52
C LEU A 366 9.12 2.71 3.06
N ASP A 367 8.37 3.74 2.63
CA ASP A 367 6.95 3.89 2.94
C ASP A 367 6.11 2.65 2.57
N GLY A 368 6.47 1.94 1.51
CA GLY A 368 5.78 0.72 1.07
C GLY A 368 6.14 -0.55 1.84
N ILE A 369 7.22 -0.53 2.64
CA ILE A 369 7.79 -1.68 3.35
C ILE A 369 8.27 -1.32 4.77
N GLN A 370 7.65 -0.33 5.42
CA GLN A 370 8.13 0.20 6.71
C GLN A 370 8.25 -0.89 7.79
N ASP A 371 7.31 -1.83 7.80
CA ASP A 371 7.25 -2.92 8.78
C ASP A 371 8.32 -4.02 8.57
N ASN A 372 9.08 -3.96 7.48
CA ASN A 372 10.31 -4.75 7.32
C ASN A 372 11.44 -4.27 8.25
N TYR A 373 11.38 -3.02 8.72
CA TYR A 373 12.46 -2.38 9.48
C TYR A 373 12.02 -1.91 10.87
N THR A 374 10.78 -2.15 11.28
CA THR A 374 10.36 -1.91 12.67
C THR A 374 10.88 -3.00 13.61
N PHE A 375 10.74 -2.79 14.92
CA PHE A 375 11.19 -3.75 15.94
C PHE A 375 10.70 -5.19 15.65
N ALA A 376 11.64 -6.14 15.72
CA ALA A 376 11.45 -7.56 15.38
C ALA A 376 11.13 -7.88 13.90
N GLN A 377 11.11 -6.87 13.02
CA GLN A 377 10.96 -6.98 11.56
C GLN A 377 9.80 -7.91 11.12
N PRO A 378 8.57 -7.69 11.61
CA PRO A 378 7.44 -8.56 11.33
C PRO A 378 7.07 -8.63 9.84
N GLY A 379 7.36 -7.57 9.06
CA GLY A 379 7.16 -7.57 7.62
C GLY A 379 7.99 -8.64 6.91
N ILE A 380 9.28 -8.73 7.24
CA ILE A 380 10.19 -9.74 6.68
C ILE A 380 9.72 -11.14 7.05
N GLN A 381 9.35 -11.37 8.31
CA GLN A 381 8.86 -12.68 8.74
C GLN A 381 7.62 -13.12 7.94
N ARG A 382 6.65 -12.22 7.74
CA ARG A 382 5.48 -12.51 6.90
C ARG A 382 5.85 -12.76 5.44
N GLN A 383 6.78 -11.98 4.87
CA GLN A 383 7.25 -12.17 3.50
C GLN A 383 7.88 -13.56 3.31
N ILE A 384 8.68 -14.02 4.27
CA ILE A 384 9.34 -15.33 4.22
C ILE A 384 8.33 -16.47 4.33
N MET A 385 7.34 -16.35 5.22
CA MET A 385 6.24 -17.32 5.31
C MET A 385 5.47 -17.42 4.00
N LYS A 386 5.10 -16.27 3.41
CA LYS A 386 4.42 -16.21 2.11
C LYS A 386 5.25 -16.83 0.99
N LEU A 387 6.56 -16.56 0.96
CA LEU A 387 7.47 -17.15 -0.03
C LEU A 387 7.53 -18.68 0.11
N LYS A 388 7.61 -19.20 1.34
CA LYS A 388 7.57 -20.65 1.60
C LYS A 388 6.27 -21.28 1.08
N GLU A 389 5.12 -20.66 1.37
CA GLU A 389 3.83 -21.12 0.85
C GLU A 389 3.77 -21.09 -0.68
N LEU A 390 4.30 -20.03 -1.29
CA LEU A 390 4.33 -19.86 -2.74
C LEU A 390 5.20 -20.93 -3.41
N ILE A 391 6.38 -21.21 -2.88
CA ILE A 391 7.28 -22.25 -3.39
C ILE A 391 6.67 -23.65 -3.24
N ASN A 392 6.01 -23.94 -2.11
CA ASN A 392 5.27 -25.20 -1.94
C ASN A 392 4.20 -25.43 -3.03
N ARG A 393 3.59 -24.35 -3.54
CA ARG A 393 2.57 -24.43 -4.59
C ARG A 393 3.18 -24.52 -5.99
N ILE A 394 4.25 -23.79 -6.25
CA ILE A 394 4.87 -23.67 -7.58
C ILE A 394 5.83 -24.84 -7.86
N ASP A 395 6.60 -25.24 -6.86
CA ASP A 395 7.68 -26.23 -6.97
C ASP A 395 7.72 -27.10 -5.70
N ALA A 396 6.67 -27.91 -5.53
CA ALA A 396 6.56 -28.85 -4.41
C ALA A 396 7.77 -29.81 -4.28
N PRO A 397 8.38 -30.33 -5.37
CA PRO A 397 9.58 -31.16 -5.27
C PRO A 397 10.77 -30.43 -4.63
N LEU A 398 11.03 -29.18 -5.02
CA LEU A 398 12.08 -28.38 -4.39
C LEU A 398 11.77 -28.12 -2.91
N ALA A 399 10.52 -27.78 -2.61
CA ALA A 399 10.12 -27.48 -1.23
C ALA A 399 10.27 -28.69 -0.30
N ALA A 400 9.90 -29.88 -0.78
CA ALA A 400 10.09 -31.14 -0.08
C ALA A 400 11.58 -31.43 0.16
N HIS A 401 12.43 -31.26 -0.87
CA HIS A 401 13.87 -31.45 -0.75
C HIS A 401 14.52 -30.52 0.28
N LEU A 402 14.18 -29.22 0.25
CA LEU A 402 14.65 -28.26 1.25
C LEU A 402 14.23 -28.66 2.67
N GLN A 403 13.02 -29.19 2.84
CA GLN A 403 12.53 -29.68 4.12
C GLN A 403 13.25 -30.96 4.57
N GLU A 404 13.51 -31.90 3.67
CA GLU A 404 14.24 -33.15 3.95
C GLU A 404 15.68 -32.88 4.38
N GLU A 405 16.35 -31.93 3.74
CA GLU A 405 17.70 -31.49 4.11
C GLU A 405 17.72 -30.59 5.36
N GLY A 406 16.56 -30.25 5.94
CA GLY A 406 16.46 -29.43 7.15
C GLY A 406 16.78 -27.94 6.93
N ILE A 407 16.61 -27.44 5.71
CA ILE A 407 16.82 -26.02 5.36
C ILE A 407 15.61 -25.20 5.79
N GLU A 408 15.84 -24.20 6.63
CA GLU A 408 14.81 -23.22 6.97
C GLU A 408 14.89 -22.03 6.03
N PHE A 409 13.75 -21.63 5.46
CA PHE A 409 13.69 -20.51 4.49
C PHE A 409 14.33 -19.23 5.04
N ILE A 410 14.17 -18.94 6.32
CA ILE A 410 14.74 -17.75 6.99
C ILE A 410 16.27 -17.66 6.83
N GLN A 411 16.98 -18.79 6.75
CA GLN A 411 18.46 -18.83 6.72
C GLN A 411 19.06 -18.14 5.49
N PHE A 412 18.36 -18.15 4.35
CA PHE A 412 18.81 -17.50 3.11
C PHE A 412 17.90 -16.36 2.66
N THR A 413 16.58 -16.49 2.86
CA THR A 413 15.61 -15.50 2.35
C THR A 413 15.54 -14.22 3.18
N PHE A 414 16.01 -14.21 4.43
CA PHE A 414 16.06 -12.98 5.22
C PHE A 414 16.82 -11.88 4.49
N ARG A 415 18.00 -12.21 3.96
CA ARG A 415 18.83 -11.26 3.20
C ARG A 415 18.15 -10.82 1.90
N TRP A 416 17.43 -11.73 1.25
CA TRP A 416 16.70 -11.44 0.01
C TRP A 416 15.61 -10.40 0.24
N MET A 417 14.82 -10.54 1.30
CA MET A 417 13.76 -9.58 1.66
C MET A 417 14.32 -8.28 2.22
N ASN A 418 15.30 -8.37 3.13
CA ASN A 418 15.85 -7.21 3.82
C ASN A 418 16.60 -6.25 2.87
N CYS A 419 17.27 -6.81 1.87
CA CYS A 419 18.08 -6.08 0.89
C CYS A 419 17.50 -6.13 -0.53
N LEU A 420 16.24 -6.55 -0.70
CA LEU A 420 15.56 -6.63 -2.01
C LEU A 420 16.40 -7.30 -3.12
N LEU A 421 16.98 -8.46 -2.81
CA LEU A 421 17.90 -9.25 -3.65
C LEU A 421 19.20 -8.55 -4.11
N MET A 422 19.50 -7.34 -3.60
CA MET A 422 20.66 -6.55 -4.03
C MET A 422 22.00 -7.23 -3.77
N ARG A 423 22.06 -8.15 -2.80
CA ARG A 423 23.27 -8.91 -2.47
C ARG A 423 23.43 -10.18 -3.31
N GLU A 424 22.43 -10.51 -4.12
CA GLU A 424 22.40 -11.72 -4.94
C GLU A 424 22.65 -11.43 -6.43
N MET A 425 22.79 -10.17 -6.83
CA MET A 425 23.03 -9.76 -8.22
C MET A 425 23.80 -8.44 -8.29
N SER A 426 24.28 -8.09 -9.49
CA SER A 426 25.00 -6.83 -9.70
C SER A 426 24.07 -5.62 -9.50
N LEU A 427 24.65 -4.49 -9.07
CA LEU A 427 23.89 -3.24 -8.90
C LEU A 427 23.22 -2.77 -10.21
N LYS A 428 23.86 -3.02 -11.36
CA LYS A 428 23.25 -2.75 -12.68
C LYS A 428 21.95 -3.54 -12.86
N ASN A 429 21.96 -4.83 -12.54
CA ASN A 429 20.79 -5.70 -12.65
C ASN A 429 19.71 -5.34 -11.63
N THR A 430 20.09 -4.93 -10.42
CA THR A 430 19.17 -4.35 -9.43
C THR A 430 18.46 -3.11 -9.97
N ILE A 431 19.19 -2.16 -10.57
CA ILE A 431 18.60 -0.94 -11.15
C ILE A 431 17.58 -1.32 -12.22
N ARG A 432 17.92 -2.23 -13.14
CA ARG A 432 16.98 -2.74 -14.15
C ARG A 432 15.76 -3.41 -13.52
N MET A 433 15.94 -4.18 -12.46
CA MET A 433 14.83 -4.84 -11.74
C MET A 433 13.89 -3.80 -11.09
N TRP A 434 14.46 -2.74 -10.51
CA TRP A 434 13.71 -1.68 -9.84
C TRP A 434 12.89 -0.82 -10.80
N ASP A 435 13.30 -0.69 -12.07
CA ASP A 435 12.43 -0.10 -13.12
C ASP A 435 11.06 -0.77 -13.15
N THR A 436 11.02 -2.10 -13.06
CA THR A 436 9.79 -2.89 -13.06
C THR A 436 9.06 -2.81 -11.73
N TYR A 437 9.78 -2.79 -10.59
CA TYR A 437 9.14 -2.67 -9.28
C TYR A 437 8.39 -1.34 -9.16
N MET A 438 8.99 -0.24 -9.62
CA MET A 438 8.33 1.06 -9.65
C MET A 438 7.17 1.12 -10.65
N ALA A 439 7.26 0.36 -11.76
CA ALA A 439 6.19 0.25 -12.75
C ALA A 439 4.95 -0.50 -12.23
N GLU A 440 5.13 -1.54 -11.41
CA GLU A 440 4.04 -2.30 -10.78
C GLU A 440 3.21 -1.45 -9.79
N GLY A 441 3.73 -0.30 -9.37
CA GLY A 441 3.03 0.63 -8.47
C GLY A 441 3.37 0.41 -6.99
N PRO A 442 2.49 0.82 -6.06
CA PRO A 442 2.78 0.83 -4.62
C PRO A 442 3.16 -0.55 -4.04
N GLU A 443 2.66 -1.63 -4.63
CA GLU A 443 2.88 -3.01 -4.17
C GLU A 443 4.07 -3.70 -4.87
N GLY A 444 4.83 -2.97 -5.69
CA GLY A 444 5.96 -3.54 -6.43
C GLY A 444 7.08 -4.05 -5.53
N PHE A 445 7.47 -3.24 -4.53
CA PHE A 445 8.54 -3.58 -3.58
C PHE A 445 8.11 -4.56 -2.48
N SER A 446 6.80 -4.72 -2.25
CA SER A 446 6.26 -5.55 -1.17
C SER A 446 5.71 -6.89 -1.67
N GLU A 447 4.74 -6.87 -2.58
CA GLU A 447 4.07 -8.07 -3.07
C GLU A 447 4.77 -8.67 -4.29
N PHE A 448 5.05 -7.85 -5.32
CA PHE A 448 5.68 -8.37 -6.54
C PHE A 448 7.08 -8.93 -6.28
N HIS A 449 7.81 -8.34 -5.34
CA HIS A 449 9.10 -8.85 -4.87
C HIS A 449 9.05 -10.33 -4.43
N LEU A 450 7.95 -10.78 -3.80
CA LEU A 450 7.79 -12.18 -3.39
C LEU A 450 7.80 -13.14 -4.58
N TYR A 451 7.11 -12.79 -5.65
CA TYR A 451 7.07 -13.59 -6.88
C TYR A 451 8.42 -13.60 -7.58
N VAL A 452 9.17 -12.49 -7.51
CA VAL A 452 10.54 -12.43 -8.04
C VAL A 452 11.48 -13.31 -7.24
N CYS A 453 11.43 -13.28 -5.90
CA CYS A 453 12.17 -14.21 -5.06
C CYS A 453 11.80 -15.68 -5.33
N ALA A 454 10.52 -15.98 -5.57
CA ALA A 454 10.10 -17.32 -5.94
C ALA A 454 10.68 -17.75 -7.29
N ALA A 455 10.59 -16.90 -8.31
CA ALA A 455 11.12 -17.19 -9.64
C ALA A 455 12.65 -17.34 -9.62
N PHE A 456 13.29 -16.56 -8.75
CA PHE A 456 14.72 -16.60 -8.53
C PHE A 456 15.17 -17.92 -7.90
N LEU A 457 14.46 -18.40 -6.87
CA LEU A 457 14.74 -19.69 -6.25
C LEU A 457 14.49 -20.86 -7.21
N HIS A 458 13.33 -20.84 -7.89
CA HIS A 458 12.94 -21.90 -8.83
C HIS A 458 13.89 -22.04 -10.03
N LYS A 459 14.50 -20.94 -10.49
CA LYS A 459 15.52 -20.98 -11.56
C LYS A 459 16.65 -21.97 -11.26
N TRP A 460 16.93 -22.21 -9.99
CA TRP A 460 17.99 -23.11 -9.54
C TRP A 460 17.47 -24.45 -8.99
N SER A 461 16.18 -24.74 -9.15
CA SER A 461 15.51 -25.92 -8.59
C SER A 461 16.22 -27.23 -8.91
N ASP A 462 16.57 -27.45 -10.18
CA ASP A 462 17.26 -28.68 -10.60
C ASP A 462 18.63 -28.87 -9.94
N GLN A 463 19.37 -27.78 -9.73
CA GLN A 463 20.69 -27.84 -9.08
C GLN A 463 20.54 -28.06 -7.58
N LEU A 464 19.62 -27.33 -6.93
CA LEU A 464 19.38 -27.41 -5.50
C LEU A 464 18.91 -28.80 -5.06
N ARG A 465 18.06 -29.46 -5.86
CA ARG A 465 17.58 -30.83 -5.58
C ARG A 465 18.67 -31.91 -5.63
N SER A 466 19.84 -31.59 -6.14
CA SER A 466 21.00 -32.51 -6.19
C SER A 466 22.02 -32.28 -5.06
N MET A 467 21.80 -31.24 -4.24
CA MET A 467 22.72 -30.81 -3.20
C MET A 467 22.22 -31.23 -1.81
N ASP A 468 23.16 -31.48 -0.90
CA ASP A 468 22.89 -31.66 0.52
C ASP A 468 22.75 -30.31 1.24
N PHE A 469 22.40 -30.33 2.53
CA PHE A 469 22.29 -29.12 3.37
C PHE A 469 23.45 -28.12 3.19
N GLN A 470 24.70 -28.59 3.23
CA GLN A 470 25.87 -27.71 3.13
C GLN A 470 25.99 -27.12 1.73
N GLY A 471 25.80 -27.93 0.68
CA GLY A 471 25.81 -27.49 -0.70
C GLY A 471 24.74 -26.44 -0.98
N ILE A 472 23.51 -26.68 -0.52
CA ILE A 472 22.38 -25.75 -0.65
C ILE A 472 22.70 -24.41 0.01
N MET A 473 23.18 -24.42 1.26
CA MET A 473 23.41 -23.19 2.00
C MET A 473 24.52 -22.34 1.39
N MET A 474 25.63 -22.97 0.98
CA MET A 474 26.72 -22.27 0.29
C MET A 474 26.26 -21.71 -1.06
N PHE A 475 25.46 -22.48 -1.80
CA PHE A 475 24.96 -22.07 -3.12
C PHE A 475 23.99 -20.90 -3.03
N LEU A 476 22.99 -20.96 -2.14
CA LEU A 476 21.99 -19.90 -1.97
C LEU A 476 22.57 -18.59 -1.43
N GLN A 477 23.69 -18.65 -0.70
CA GLN A 477 24.41 -17.46 -0.23
C GLN A 477 25.33 -16.83 -1.29
N SER A 478 25.60 -17.53 -2.40
CA SER A 478 26.54 -17.10 -3.44
C SER A 478 26.09 -17.59 -4.82
N LEU A 479 24.86 -17.21 -5.20
CA LEU A 479 24.26 -17.63 -6.47
C LEU A 479 25.08 -17.12 -7.68
N PRO A 480 25.21 -17.91 -8.76
CA PRO A 480 26.06 -17.57 -9.89
C PRO A 480 25.37 -16.57 -10.84
N THR A 481 25.24 -15.32 -10.37
CA THR A 481 24.59 -14.21 -11.08
C THR A 481 25.57 -13.16 -11.62
N SER A 482 26.88 -13.35 -11.44
CA SER A 482 27.93 -12.41 -11.86
C SER A 482 27.90 -12.10 -13.36
N HIS A 483 27.48 -13.06 -14.18
CA HIS A 483 27.40 -12.95 -15.63
C HIS A 483 26.00 -12.59 -16.15
N TRP A 484 25.04 -12.35 -15.25
CA TRP A 484 23.68 -12.03 -15.67
C TRP A 484 23.61 -10.69 -16.40
N THR A 485 22.80 -10.68 -17.44
CA THR A 485 22.52 -9.54 -18.30
C THR A 485 21.11 -9.02 -18.04
N GLU A 486 20.76 -7.90 -18.67
CA GLU A 486 19.39 -7.36 -18.62
C GLU A 486 18.33 -8.36 -19.11
N LYS A 487 18.70 -9.24 -20.05
CA LYS A 487 17.84 -10.30 -20.56
C LYS A 487 17.51 -11.34 -19.49
N ASP A 488 18.47 -11.69 -18.64
CA ASP A 488 18.25 -12.63 -17.53
C ASP A 488 17.25 -12.05 -16.51
N ILE A 489 17.38 -10.74 -16.23
CA ILE A 489 16.44 -10.01 -15.37
C ILE A 489 15.05 -9.92 -16.01
N GLU A 490 14.96 -9.65 -17.30
CA GLU A 490 13.69 -9.63 -18.02
C GLU A 490 12.99 -11.00 -18.00
N MET A 491 13.73 -12.09 -18.20
CA MET A 491 13.18 -13.45 -18.08
C MET A 491 12.70 -13.75 -16.66
N LEU A 492 13.48 -13.36 -15.64
CA LEU A 492 13.11 -13.53 -14.24
C LEU A 492 11.81 -12.78 -13.90
N LEU A 493 11.72 -11.51 -14.29
CA LEU A 493 10.56 -10.66 -14.05
C LEU A 493 9.32 -11.16 -14.80
N SER A 494 9.48 -11.62 -16.04
CA SER A 494 8.40 -12.19 -16.84
C SER A 494 7.83 -13.45 -16.17
N GLN A 495 8.71 -14.34 -15.67
CA GLN A 495 8.29 -15.53 -14.94
C GLN A 495 7.53 -15.18 -13.65
N ALA A 496 8.06 -14.22 -12.88
CA ALA A 496 7.42 -13.73 -11.67
C ALA A 496 6.03 -13.14 -11.94
N PHE A 497 5.89 -12.36 -13.02
CA PHE A 497 4.62 -11.76 -13.42
C PHE A 497 3.59 -12.80 -13.85
N VAL A 498 3.99 -13.82 -14.61
CA VAL A 498 3.11 -14.93 -14.97
C VAL A 498 2.59 -15.63 -13.71
N TRP A 499 3.44 -15.86 -12.71
CA TRP A 499 3.00 -16.48 -11.46
C TRP A 499 2.13 -15.58 -10.60
N LYS A 500 2.42 -14.27 -10.54
CA LYS A 500 1.51 -13.31 -9.92
C LYS A 500 0.14 -13.38 -10.60
N MET A 501 0.08 -13.33 -11.92
CA MET A 501 -1.17 -13.43 -12.68
C MET A 501 -1.89 -14.76 -12.49
N LEU A 502 -1.17 -15.89 -12.50
CA LEU A 502 -1.77 -17.20 -12.25
C LEU A 502 -2.24 -17.33 -10.80
N GLN A 503 -1.55 -16.73 -9.84
CA GLN A 503 -1.96 -16.71 -8.44
C GLN A 503 -3.12 -15.75 -8.21
N ASP A 504 -3.19 -14.63 -8.93
CA ASP A 504 -4.34 -13.71 -8.92
C ASP A 504 -5.53 -14.34 -9.63
N GLN A 505 -5.33 -15.15 -10.66
CA GLN A 505 -6.37 -15.93 -11.30
C GLN A 505 -6.76 -17.15 -10.46
N ALA A 506 -5.83 -17.80 -9.77
CA ALA A 506 -6.12 -18.90 -8.84
C ALA A 506 -6.74 -18.36 -7.56
N HIS A 507 -6.41 -17.17 -7.08
CA HIS A 507 -7.17 -16.47 -6.08
C HIS A 507 -8.49 -16.01 -6.70
N CYS A 508 -8.58 -15.42 -7.88
CA CYS A 508 -9.87 -15.02 -8.44
C CYS A 508 -10.78 -16.23 -8.72
N ALA A 509 -10.25 -17.37 -9.16
CA ALA A 509 -10.97 -18.61 -9.40
C ALA A 509 -11.22 -19.37 -8.10
N THR A 510 -10.24 -19.60 -7.24
CA THR A 510 -10.47 -20.27 -5.94
C THR A 510 -11.25 -19.39 -4.98
N PHE A 511 -11.17 -18.06 -5.04
CA PHE A 511 -11.93 -17.10 -4.23
C PHE A 511 -13.32 -16.82 -4.84
N ARG A 512 -13.51 -16.82 -6.17
CA ARG A 512 -14.87 -16.81 -6.78
C ARG A 512 -15.58 -18.16 -6.67
N THR A 513 -14.85 -19.27 -6.78
CA THR A 513 -15.43 -20.63 -6.71
C THR A 513 -15.59 -21.09 -5.26
N SER A 514 -14.64 -20.81 -4.33
CA SER A 514 -14.84 -21.13 -2.90
C SER A 514 -15.86 -20.22 -2.20
N LYS A 515 -15.96 -18.91 -2.53
CA LYS A 515 -17.05 -18.06 -2.02
C LYS A 515 -18.42 -18.50 -2.56
N MET A 516 -18.53 -18.81 -3.86
CA MET A 516 -19.81 -19.25 -4.42
C MET A 516 -20.20 -20.66 -4.01
N ASN A 517 -19.24 -21.54 -3.69
CA ASN A 517 -19.52 -22.89 -3.20
C ASN A 517 -19.83 -22.90 -1.68
N SER A 518 -19.46 -21.85 -0.93
CA SER A 518 -19.67 -21.73 0.53
C SER A 518 -20.66 -20.62 0.91
N ILE A 519 -21.77 -20.45 0.17
CA ILE A 519 -22.78 -19.44 0.53
C ILE A 519 -23.48 -19.86 1.84
N ARG A 520 -23.43 -18.97 2.84
CA ARG A 520 -23.97 -19.21 4.18
C ARG A 520 -25.25 -18.43 4.47
N GLY A 521 -25.56 -17.42 3.67
CA GLY A 521 -26.81 -16.66 3.79
C GLY A 521 -27.04 -15.66 2.66
N VAL A 522 -28.24 -15.06 2.63
CA VAL A 522 -28.64 -14.10 1.59
C VAL A 522 -29.32 -12.87 2.20
N LEU A 523 -28.89 -11.67 1.80
CA LEU A 523 -29.57 -10.41 2.01
C LEU A 523 -30.28 -10.00 0.72
N ILE A 524 -31.55 -9.61 0.83
CA ILE A 524 -32.43 -9.44 -0.34
C ILE A 524 -33.08 -8.05 -0.29
N ASP A 525 -32.86 -7.20 -1.29
CA ASP A 525 -33.69 -6.01 -1.45
C ASP A 525 -35.14 -6.36 -1.83
N LEU A 526 -36.10 -5.48 -1.52
CA LEU A 526 -37.50 -5.68 -1.85
C LEU A 526 -37.95 -4.98 -3.13
N SER A 527 -37.69 -3.68 -3.25
CA SER A 527 -38.35 -2.83 -4.23
C SER A 527 -37.46 -2.65 -5.45
N GLY A 528 -37.84 -3.28 -6.54
CA GLY A 528 -37.00 -3.39 -7.73
C GLY A 528 -36.37 -4.77 -7.85
N THR A 529 -36.24 -5.50 -6.75
CA THR A 529 -35.73 -6.88 -6.71
C THR A 529 -36.83 -7.94 -6.65
N LEU A 530 -37.75 -7.87 -5.66
CA LEU A 530 -38.87 -8.82 -5.54
C LEU A 530 -40.17 -8.32 -6.16
N HIS A 531 -40.41 -7.01 -6.11
CA HIS A 531 -41.61 -6.41 -6.66
C HIS A 531 -41.33 -5.02 -7.23
N VAL A 532 -42.12 -4.60 -8.22
CA VAL A 532 -42.13 -3.23 -8.73
C VAL A 532 -43.56 -2.71 -8.60
N GLY A 533 -43.73 -1.64 -7.81
CA GLY A 533 -45.05 -1.10 -7.49
C GLY A 533 -45.90 -2.09 -6.68
N GLY A 534 -46.99 -2.56 -7.30
CA GLY A 534 -47.95 -3.51 -6.72
C GLY A 534 -47.94 -4.90 -7.39
N VAL A 535 -46.88 -5.25 -8.11
CA VAL A 535 -46.76 -6.54 -8.83
C VAL A 535 -45.42 -7.18 -8.49
N ALA A 536 -45.43 -8.50 -8.26
CA ALA A 536 -44.21 -9.27 -8.06
C ALA A 536 -43.38 -9.35 -9.36
N CYS A 537 -42.06 -9.25 -9.24
CA CYS A 537 -41.16 -9.47 -10.37
C CYS A 537 -41.25 -10.92 -10.86
N GLU A 538 -40.99 -11.13 -12.14
CA GLU A 538 -40.98 -12.48 -12.73
C GLU A 538 -40.00 -13.40 -11.99
N GLY A 539 -40.43 -14.63 -11.72
CA GLY A 539 -39.62 -15.62 -10.99
C GLY A 539 -39.39 -15.33 -9.50
N ALA A 540 -39.82 -14.17 -8.96
CA ALA A 540 -39.47 -13.77 -7.61
C ALA A 540 -40.11 -14.67 -6.52
N VAL A 541 -41.40 -14.96 -6.65
CA VAL A 541 -42.14 -15.80 -5.70
C VAL A 541 -41.59 -17.23 -5.68
N GLU A 542 -41.34 -17.80 -6.86
CA GLU A 542 -40.82 -19.16 -6.97
C GLU A 542 -39.34 -19.24 -6.55
N GLY A 543 -38.54 -18.23 -6.89
CA GLY A 543 -37.17 -18.09 -6.39
C GLY A 543 -37.11 -18.10 -4.88
N LEU A 544 -37.98 -17.36 -4.20
CA LEU A 544 -37.98 -17.30 -2.73
C LEU A 544 -38.35 -18.65 -2.11
N LYS A 545 -39.32 -19.36 -2.69
CA LYS A 545 -39.69 -20.72 -2.25
C LYS A 545 -38.52 -21.68 -2.36
N ARG A 546 -37.79 -21.66 -3.49
CA ARG A 546 -36.62 -22.53 -3.69
C ARG A 546 -35.49 -22.21 -2.71
N LEU A 547 -35.20 -20.93 -2.48
CA LEU A 547 -34.20 -20.51 -1.49
C LEU A 547 -34.56 -20.99 -0.08
N ARG A 548 -35.84 -20.91 0.29
CA ARG A 548 -36.37 -21.41 1.57
C ARG A 548 -36.27 -22.94 1.68
N LEU A 549 -36.62 -23.68 0.62
CA LEU A 549 -36.50 -25.15 0.58
C LEU A 549 -35.05 -25.64 0.71
N ALA A 550 -34.09 -24.86 0.23
CA ALA A 550 -32.66 -25.15 0.37
C ALA A 550 -32.09 -24.85 1.78
N ASN A 551 -32.93 -24.36 2.70
CA ASN A 551 -32.58 -24.05 4.08
C ASN A 551 -31.41 -23.05 4.22
N VAL A 552 -31.28 -22.13 3.26
CA VAL A 552 -30.32 -21.04 3.30
C VAL A 552 -30.94 -19.88 4.09
N PRO A 553 -30.30 -19.39 5.17
CA PRO A 553 -30.87 -18.29 5.94
C PRO A 553 -30.85 -17.01 5.10
N PHE A 554 -31.92 -16.22 5.15
CA PHE A 554 -31.99 -14.94 4.46
C PHE A 554 -32.68 -13.84 5.27
N ARG A 555 -32.41 -12.58 4.92
CA ARG A 555 -33.09 -11.38 5.44
C ARG A 555 -33.43 -10.41 4.33
N PHE A 556 -34.63 -9.83 4.40
CA PHE A 556 -35.04 -8.75 3.53
C PHE A 556 -34.50 -7.43 4.07
N CYS A 557 -33.82 -6.67 3.22
CA CYS A 557 -33.14 -5.43 3.57
C CYS A 557 -33.74 -4.27 2.77
N THR A 558 -34.50 -3.38 3.42
CA THR A 558 -35.17 -2.26 2.72
C THR A 558 -34.96 -0.90 3.36
N ASN A 559 -34.79 0.12 2.51
CA ASN A 559 -34.74 1.55 2.88
C ASN A 559 -36.11 2.22 2.97
N THR A 560 -37.18 1.44 3.09
CA THR A 560 -38.54 2.00 3.19
C THR A 560 -38.70 2.83 4.48
N THR A 561 -39.08 4.10 4.32
CA THR A 561 -39.37 5.03 5.43
C THR A 561 -40.83 5.44 5.56
N LYS A 562 -41.68 4.99 4.63
CA LYS A 562 -43.10 5.39 4.57
C LYS A 562 -44.03 4.49 5.37
N GLU A 563 -43.73 3.21 5.50
CA GLU A 563 -44.67 2.18 5.99
C GLU A 563 -44.02 1.33 7.10
N SER A 564 -44.83 0.87 8.06
CA SER A 564 -44.37 -0.03 9.12
C SER A 564 -44.06 -1.43 8.58
N CYS A 565 -43.26 -2.17 9.35
CA CYS A 565 -42.95 -3.58 9.04
C CYS A 565 -44.23 -4.44 8.87
N GLU A 566 -45.29 -4.16 9.64
CA GLU A 566 -46.56 -4.88 9.56
C GLU A 566 -47.30 -4.63 8.23
N LYS A 567 -47.30 -3.39 7.73
CA LYS A 567 -47.93 -3.05 6.44
C LYS A 567 -47.15 -3.66 5.28
N LEU A 568 -45.82 -3.60 5.37
CA LEU A 568 -44.94 -4.20 4.37
C LEU A 568 -45.13 -5.72 4.29
N LEU A 569 -45.24 -6.40 5.44
CA LEU A 569 -45.54 -7.83 5.51
C LEU A 569 -46.86 -8.16 4.80
N LYS A 570 -47.96 -7.46 5.14
CA LYS A 570 -49.27 -7.67 4.50
C LYS A 570 -49.23 -7.46 2.99
N LYS A 571 -48.48 -6.44 2.53
CA LYS A 571 -48.30 -6.16 1.11
C LYS A 571 -47.60 -7.33 0.41
N LEU A 572 -46.47 -7.79 0.94
CA LEU A 572 -45.70 -8.87 0.32
C LEU A 572 -46.45 -10.21 0.36
N THR A 573 -47.15 -10.51 1.46
CA THR A 573 -48.03 -11.69 1.53
C THR A 573 -49.18 -11.61 0.52
N GLY A 574 -49.75 -10.42 0.30
CA GLY A 574 -50.76 -10.19 -0.73
C GLY A 574 -50.25 -10.39 -2.16
N LEU A 575 -48.94 -10.26 -2.39
CA LEU A 575 -48.28 -10.55 -3.66
C LEU A 575 -47.89 -12.03 -3.83
N GLY A 576 -48.21 -12.87 -2.84
CA GLY A 576 -47.95 -14.32 -2.88
C GLY A 576 -46.63 -14.75 -2.26
N PHE A 577 -45.88 -13.86 -1.60
CA PHE A 577 -44.66 -14.23 -0.89
C PHE A 577 -44.94 -14.80 0.50
N GLU A 578 -44.30 -15.92 0.82
CA GLU A 578 -44.28 -16.48 2.16
C GLU A 578 -43.13 -15.85 2.96
N ILE A 579 -43.46 -14.87 3.80
CA ILE A 579 -42.50 -14.07 4.58
C ILE A 579 -42.93 -14.01 6.04
N HIS A 580 -41.96 -14.01 6.94
CA HIS A 580 -42.17 -13.80 8.37
C HIS A 580 -41.63 -12.43 8.82
N LYS A 581 -42.24 -11.87 9.86
CA LYS A 581 -41.92 -10.54 10.37
C LYS A 581 -40.46 -10.38 10.81
N ASN A 582 -39.88 -11.43 11.39
CA ASN A 582 -38.47 -11.47 11.83
C ASN A 582 -37.48 -11.57 10.66
N GLU A 583 -37.94 -11.82 9.44
CA GLU A 583 -37.07 -11.86 8.26
C GLU A 583 -36.88 -10.47 7.65
N ILE A 584 -37.68 -9.47 8.05
CA ILE A 584 -37.68 -8.13 7.48
C ILE A 584 -36.82 -7.19 8.33
N PHE A 585 -35.73 -6.70 7.75
CA PHE A 585 -34.85 -5.70 8.32
C PHE A 585 -35.03 -4.35 7.59
N THR A 586 -35.64 -3.39 8.27
CA THR A 586 -35.92 -2.06 7.73
C THR A 586 -34.97 -1.02 8.32
N SER A 587 -34.68 0.05 7.59
CA SER A 587 -33.92 1.19 8.14
C SER A 587 -34.63 1.86 9.32
N LEU A 588 -35.96 1.74 9.42
CA LEU A 588 -36.73 2.15 10.59
C LEU A 588 -36.34 1.34 11.84
N ILE A 589 -36.25 0.01 11.73
CA ILE A 589 -35.81 -0.87 12.83
C ILE A 589 -34.35 -0.58 13.21
N ALA A 590 -33.47 -0.42 12.22
CA ALA A 590 -32.08 -0.08 12.47
C ALA A 590 -31.95 1.26 13.22
N CYS A 591 -32.69 2.29 12.79
CA CYS A 591 -32.73 3.59 13.46
C CYS A 591 -33.30 3.48 14.87
N ARG A 592 -34.37 2.72 15.08
CA ARG A 592 -34.95 2.48 16.41
C ARG A 592 -33.94 1.84 17.36
N ASN A 593 -33.25 0.79 16.92
CA ASN A 593 -32.26 0.10 17.72
C ASN A 593 -31.09 1.02 18.10
N LEU A 594 -30.66 1.89 17.17
CA LEU A 594 -29.65 2.92 17.43
C LEU A 594 -30.12 3.92 18.51
N VAL A 595 -31.35 4.42 18.39
CA VAL A 595 -31.96 5.34 19.37
C VAL A 595 -32.06 4.67 20.75
N GLN A 596 -32.51 3.42 20.83
CA GLN A 596 -32.63 2.67 22.09
C GLN A 596 -31.27 2.40 22.74
N SER A 597 -30.30 1.92 21.97
CA SER A 597 -28.95 1.62 22.47
C SER A 597 -28.23 2.85 23.03
N ARG A 598 -28.46 4.02 22.43
CA ARG A 598 -27.93 5.31 22.90
C ARG A 598 -28.82 6.00 23.94
N LYS A 599 -29.98 5.43 24.29
CA LYS A 599 -30.97 5.99 25.23
C LYS A 599 -31.39 7.42 24.89
N LEU A 600 -31.60 7.68 23.60
CA LEU A 600 -31.94 8.99 23.06
C LEU A 600 -33.45 9.26 23.15
N ARG A 601 -33.83 10.54 23.26
CA ARG A 601 -35.21 11.05 23.20
C ARG A 601 -35.45 11.96 22.00
N PRO A 602 -35.57 11.40 20.80
CA PRO A 602 -35.53 12.17 19.57
C PRO A 602 -36.82 12.92 19.26
N MET A 603 -36.67 14.05 18.57
CA MET A 603 -37.74 14.62 17.76
C MET A 603 -37.84 13.84 16.44
N LEU A 604 -38.97 13.15 16.20
CA LEU A 604 -39.16 12.25 15.05
C LEU A 604 -39.87 12.93 13.86
N PHE A 605 -39.17 13.04 12.72
CA PHE A 605 -39.74 13.36 11.41
C PHE A 605 -40.06 12.07 10.65
N LEU A 606 -41.19 11.46 11.00
CA LEU A 606 -41.73 10.23 10.40
C LEU A 606 -43.23 10.39 10.13
N GLU A 607 -43.73 9.83 9.03
CA GLU A 607 -45.17 9.72 8.78
C GLU A 607 -45.86 8.80 9.81
N GLU A 608 -47.17 8.95 10.00
CA GLU A 608 -47.94 8.19 11.00
C GLU A 608 -47.79 6.67 10.84
N ALA A 609 -47.71 6.19 9.60
CA ALA A 609 -47.54 4.77 9.32
C ALA A 609 -46.16 4.24 9.78
N ALA A 610 -45.10 5.03 9.70
CA ALA A 610 -43.75 4.65 10.16
C ALA A 610 -43.59 4.82 11.68
N MET A 611 -44.37 5.71 12.29
CA MET A 611 -44.38 5.91 13.75
C MET A 611 -44.82 4.66 14.52
N GLU A 612 -45.53 3.72 13.89
CA GLU A 612 -45.92 2.46 14.53
C GLU A 612 -44.72 1.66 15.05
N ASP A 613 -43.59 1.69 14.33
CA ASP A 613 -42.37 0.97 14.73
C ASP A 613 -41.61 1.68 15.87
N PHE A 614 -41.92 2.96 16.14
CA PHE A 614 -41.27 3.83 17.13
C PHE A 614 -42.11 4.03 18.41
N LYS A 615 -43.23 3.33 18.59
CA LYS A 615 -44.13 3.49 19.76
C LYS A 615 -43.45 3.32 21.13
N GLU A 616 -42.36 2.56 21.18
CA GLU A 616 -41.60 2.28 22.41
C GLU A 616 -40.47 3.30 22.67
N ILE A 617 -40.24 4.25 21.76
CA ILE A 617 -39.23 5.28 21.92
C ILE A 617 -39.80 6.41 22.79
N ASP A 618 -39.06 6.80 23.83
CA ASP A 618 -39.39 7.99 24.61
C ASP A 618 -39.16 9.24 23.75
N THR A 619 -40.22 9.99 23.48
CA THR A 619 -40.17 11.28 22.77
C THR A 619 -40.57 12.45 23.67
N SER A 620 -40.53 12.27 24.99
CA SER A 620 -40.85 13.31 25.97
C SER A 620 -39.89 14.49 25.86
N LYS A 621 -40.38 15.70 26.18
CA LYS A 621 -39.59 16.93 26.15
C LYS A 621 -38.82 17.12 27.48
N PRO A 622 -37.62 17.71 27.45
CA PRO A 622 -36.91 18.22 26.27
C PRO A 622 -36.28 17.10 25.43
N ASN A 623 -36.35 17.25 24.10
CA ASN A 623 -35.68 16.33 23.17
C ASN A 623 -34.18 16.59 23.15
N ASP A 624 -33.39 15.53 23.02
CA ASP A 624 -31.92 15.57 23.03
C ASP A 624 -31.29 15.16 21.69
N SER A 625 -32.12 14.88 20.69
CA SER A 625 -31.70 14.36 19.39
C SER A 625 -32.78 14.61 18.33
N VAL A 626 -32.42 14.47 17.06
CA VAL A 626 -33.36 14.61 15.92
C VAL A 626 -33.22 13.40 15.01
N VAL A 627 -34.35 12.77 14.65
CA VAL A 627 -34.39 11.68 13.68
C VAL A 627 -35.19 12.12 12.46
N VAL A 628 -34.59 11.99 11.27
CA VAL A 628 -35.19 12.37 10.00
C VAL A 628 -35.37 11.16 9.09
N GLY A 629 -36.63 10.76 8.89
CA GLY A 629 -37.05 9.92 7.77
C GLY A 629 -37.90 10.73 6.79
N LEU A 630 -38.60 10.07 5.88
CA LEU A 630 -39.51 10.75 4.97
C LEU A 630 -40.80 11.13 5.70
N SER A 631 -41.03 12.44 5.89
CA SER A 631 -42.28 12.96 6.46
C SER A 631 -42.71 14.27 5.84
N PRO A 632 -43.30 14.23 4.61
CA PRO A 632 -43.79 15.43 3.93
C PRO A 632 -44.71 16.29 4.82
N SER A 633 -45.56 15.66 5.64
CA SER A 633 -46.48 16.38 6.54
C SER A 633 -45.78 17.20 7.62
N LYS A 634 -44.54 16.84 7.98
CA LYS A 634 -43.76 17.47 9.05
C LYS A 634 -42.65 18.39 8.54
N PHE A 635 -42.38 18.42 7.23
CA PHE A 635 -41.36 19.28 6.62
C PHE A 635 -41.86 20.72 6.39
N ASN A 636 -42.22 21.39 7.48
CA ASN A 636 -42.59 22.80 7.48
C ASN A 636 -41.61 23.65 8.30
N TYR A 637 -41.61 24.96 8.04
CA TYR A 637 -40.66 25.90 8.64
C TYR A 637 -40.67 25.90 10.17
N GLU A 638 -41.84 25.73 10.78
CA GLU A 638 -41.99 25.68 12.25
C GLU A 638 -41.28 24.45 12.84
N LYS A 639 -41.55 23.26 12.29
CA LYS A 639 -40.96 22.00 12.76
C LYS A 639 -39.46 21.95 12.51
N LEU A 640 -38.99 22.40 11.34
CA LEU A 640 -37.57 22.45 11.02
C LEU A 640 -36.82 23.40 11.96
N ASN A 641 -37.40 24.56 12.31
CA ASN A 641 -36.81 25.44 13.31
C ASN A 641 -36.76 24.82 14.70
N ALA A 642 -37.77 24.03 15.10
CA ALA A 642 -37.73 23.31 16.36
C ALA A 642 -36.59 22.28 16.39
N ALA A 643 -36.37 21.55 15.29
CA ALA A 643 -35.26 20.62 15.14
C ALA A 643 -33.90 21.33 15.16
N PHE A 644 -33.76 22.40 14.39
CA PHE A 644 -32.57 23.25 14.37
C PHE A 644 -32.21 23.77 15.77
N ARG A 645 -33.21 24.24 16.52
CA ARG A 645 -33.00 24.71 17.91
C ARG A 645 -32.50 23.62 18.84
N ILE A 646 -32.98 22.38 18.70
CA ILE A 646 -32.47 21.24 19.47
C ILE A 646 -30.97 21.05 19.18
N LEU A 647 -30.60 20.98 17.90
CA LEU A 647 -29.22 20.75 17.45
C LEU A 647 -28.26 21.87 17.86
N ILE A 648 -28.66 23.13 17.77
CA ILE A 648 -27.79 24.26 18.13
C ILE A 648 -27.68 24.47 19.66
N SER A 649 -28.73 24.12 20.41
CA SER A 649 -28.76 24.29 21.86
C SER A 649 -27.95 23.24 22.61
N ASN A 650 -27.64 22.11 21.95
CA ASN A 650 -26.90 21.00 22.52
C ASN A 650 -25.87 20.49 21.49
N PRO A 651 -24.58 20.82 21.63
CA PRO A 651 -23.52 20.38 20.73
C PRO A 651 -23.43 18.85 20.59
N ASP A 652 -23.87 18.12 21.60
CA ASP A 652 -23.83 16.65 21.62
C ASP A 652 -25.11 16.01 21.03
N ALA A 653 -26.11 16.80 20.61
CA ALA A 653 -27.36 16.27 20.08
C ALA A 653 -27.16 15.63 18.70
N PRO A 654 -27.35 14.30 18.55
CA PRO A 654 -27.16 13.66 17.27
C PRO A 654 -28.31 13.98 16.30
N LEU A 655 -27.95 14.32 15.07
CA LEU A 655 -28.84 14.28 13.92
C LEU A 655 -28.75 12.89 13.28
N ILE A 656 -29.84 12.13 13.26
CA ILE A 656 -29.89 10.78 12.72
C ILE A 656 -30.77 10.79 11.48
N ALA A 657 -30.21 10.43 10.33
CA ALA A 657 -30.93 10.31 9.07
C ALA A 657 -31.18 8.84 8.76
N ILE A 658 -32.44 8.46 8.49
CA ILE A 658 -32.75 7.08 8.13
C ILE A 658 -32.18 6.76 6.74
N HIS A 659 -32.25 7.70 5.81
CA HIS A 659 -31.52 7.70 4.53
C HIS A 659 -31.48 9.12 3.96
N LYS A 660 -30.52 9.41 3.07
CA LYS A 660 -30.42 10.69 2.34
C LYS A 660 -30.91 10.57 0.88
N GLY A 661 -32.11 10.05 0.69
CA GLY A 661 -32.71 9.94 -0.65
C GLY A 661 -32.93 11.32 -1.28
N LYS A 662 -32.47 11.53 -2.51
CA LYS A 662 -32.62 12.81 -3.24
C LYS A 662 -34.08 13.11 -3.61
N TYR A 663 -34.76 12.12 -4.18
CA TYR A 663 -36.15 12.22 -4.63
C TYR A 663 -36.81 10.83 -4.62
N PHE A 664 -38.14 10.80 -4.74
CA PHE A 664 -38.92 9.60 -4.94
C PHE A 664 -40.09 9.88 -5.90
N ALA A 665 -40.65 8.83 -6.51
CA ALA A 665 -41.76 8.97 -7.44
C ALA A 665 -43.12 8.86 -6.73
N GLU A 666 -44.06 9.72 -7.12
CA GLU A 666 -45.49 9.71 -6.77
C GLU A 666 -46.34 9.71 -8.05
N ASN A 667 -47.67 9.65 -7.88
CA ASN A 667 -48.61 9.54 -9.01
C ASN A 667 -48.63 10.78 -9.90
N ASP A 668 -48.23 11.95 -9.40
CA ASP A 668 -48.23 13.25 -10.07
C ASP A 668 -46.83 13.75 -10.45
N GLY A 669 -45.77 12.99 -10.13
CA GLY A 669 -44.40 13.33 -10.52
C GLY A 669 -43.34 12.91 -9.50
N LEU A 670 -42.17 13.57 -9.57
CA LEU A 670 -41.08 13.38 -8.62
C LEU A 670 -41.23 14.33 -7.43
N SER A 671 -41.12 13.79 -6.22
CA SER A 671 -41.19 14.52 -4.96
C SER A 671 -39.84 14.50 -4.23
N LEU A 672 -39.54 15.55 -3.46
CA LEU A 672 -38.28 15.69 -2.71
C LEU A 672 -38.15 14.63 -1.62
N GLY A 673 -37.02 13.93 -1.57
CA GLY A 673 -36.72 12.98 -0.51
C GLY A 673 -36.26 13.67 0.78
N PRO A 674 -36.06 12.89 1.88
CA PRO A 674 -35.63 13.44 3.16
C PRO A 674 -34.23 14.07 3.11
N GLY A 675 -33.39 13.71 2.12
CA GLY A 675 -32.02 14.20 2.01
C GLY A 675 -31.92 15.72 1.95
N ALA A 676 -32.83 16.40 1.23
CA ALA A 676 -32.84 17.87 1.14
C ALA A 676 -33.03 18.53 2.52
N PHE A 677 -33.84 17.93 3.39
CA PHE A 677 -34.13 18.45 4.72
C PHE A 677 -33.04 18.09 5.74
N VAL A 678 -32.39 16.93 5.57
CA VAL A 678 -31.21 16.56 6.35
C VAL A 678 -30.08 17.54 6.07
N GLU A 679 -29.77 17.80 4.79
CA GLU A 679 -28.70 18.72 4.40
C GLU A 679 -28.97 20.15 4.89
N ALA A 680 -30.24 20.60 4.85
CA ALA A 680 -30.62 21.90 5.38
C ALA A 680 -30.33 22.03 6.89
N LEU A 681 -30.58 20.97 7.67
CA LEU A 681 -30.29 20.94 9.11
C LEU A 681 -28.78 20.83 9.39
N GLU A 682 -28.06 19.99 8.63
CA GLU A 682 -26.60 19.86 8.74
C GLU A 682 -25.90 21.19 8.46
N TYR A 683 -26.26 21.84 7.35
CA TYR A 683 -25.72 23.14 6.96
C TYR A 683 -26.00 24.21 8.02
N SER A 684 -27.25 24.30 8.47
CA SER A 684 -27.67 25.38 9.38
C SER A 684 -27.08 25.19 10.79
N ALA A 685 -27.01 23.96 11.29
CA ALA A 685 -26.53 23.66 12.64
C ALA A 685 -25.02 23.34 12.70
N ASN A 686 -24.33 23.27 11.55
CA ASN A 686 -22.93 22.84 11.44
C ASN A 686 -22.69 21.47 12.12
N VAL A 687 -23.60 20.53 11.90
CA VAL A 687 -23.51 19.15 12.40
C VAL A 687 -23.53 18.17 11.23
N LYS A 688 -22.93 16.99 11.40
CA LYS A 688 -23.07 15.89 10.44
C LYS A 688 -24.11 14.87 10.93
N SER A 689 -24.97 14.43 10.03
CA SER A 689 -25.95 13.38 10.33
C SER A 689 -25.30 12.00 10.34
N THR A 690 -25.80 11.13 11.21
CA THR A 690 -25.52 9.69 11.16
C THR A 690 -26.56 9.02 10.26
N ILE A 691 -26.13 8.45 9.14
CA ILE A 691 -27.00 7.71 8.21
C ILE A 691 -27.13 6.27 8.71
N VAL A 692 -28.34 5.70 8.72
CA VAL A 692 -28.60 4.37 9.29
C VAL A 692 -29.02 3.32 8.25
N GLY A 693 -29.62 3.72 7.13
CA GLY A 693 -30.04 2.80 6.06
C GLY A 693 -28.91 2.39 5.12
N LYS A 694 -29.24 1.55 4.13
CA LYS A 694 -28.33 1.25 3.02
C LYS A 694 -27.94 2.57 2.30
N PRO A 695 -26.71 2.74 1.79
CA PRO A 695 -25.65 1.73 1.64
C PRO A 695 -24.66 1.64 2.81
N GLU A 696 -25.00 2.15 4.00
CA GLU A 696 -24.06 2.20 5.12
C GLU A 696 -23.67 0.81 5.62
N ARG A 697 -22.38 0.63 5.92
CA ARG A 697 -21.84 -0.63 6.48
C ARG A 697 -22.61 -1.09 7.73
N SER A 698 -22.90 -0.17 8.64
CA SER A 698 -23.59 -0.46 9.90
C SER A 698 -24.98 -1.08 9.72
N PHE A 699 -25.67 -0.79 8.61
CA PHE A 699 -26.96 -1.38 8.29
C PHE A 699 -26.83 -2.89 8.02
N TYR A 700 -25.87 -3.28 7.18
CA TYR A 700 -25.63 -4.67 6.83
C TYR A 700 -25.08 -5.45 8.04
N GLU A 701 -24.22 -4.84 8.87
CA GLU A 701 -23.73 -5.47 10.11
C GLU A 701 -24.86 -5.88 11.06
N LEU A 702 -25.91 -5.06 11.17
CA LEU A 702 -27.08 -5.40 11.98
C LEU A 702 -27.84 -6.59 11.41
N ALA A 703 -28.06 -6.63 10.09
CA ALA A 703 -28.73 -7.75 9.43
C ALA A 703 -27.92 -9.05 9.55
N LEU A 704 -26.59 -8.98 9.37
CA LEU A 704 -25.68 -10.11 9.52
C LEU A 704 -25.61 -10.62 10.96
N LYS A 705 -25.62 -9.71 11.95
CA LYS A 705 -25.64 -10.07 13.37
C LYS A 705 -26.91 -10.82 13.75
N ASP A 706 -28.06 -10.43 13.21
CA ASP A 706 -29.33 -11.14 13.39
C ASP A 706 -29.31 -12.54 12.76
N MET A 707 -28.59 -12.71 11.65
CA MET A 707 -28.37 -14.01 11.02
C MET A 707 -27.26 -14.85 11.68
N GLY A 708 -26.48 -14.28 12.61
CA GLY A 708 -25.30 -14.94 13.17
C GLY A 708 -24.11 -15.07 12.20
N LEU A 709 -24.10 -14.28 11.12
CA LEU A 709 -23.12 -14.38 10.01
C LEU A 709 -22.19 -13.17 9.92
N LEU A 710 -22.09 -12.34 10.97
CA LEU A 710 -21.25 -11.14 10.97
C LEU A 710 -19.76 -11.45 10.71
N HIS A 711 -19.26 -12.59 11.21
CA HIS A 711 -17.88 -13.04 11.02
C HIS A 711 -17.68 -13.91 9.76
N GLU A 712 -18.75 -14.16 9.00
CA GLU A 712 -18.75 -14.90 7.73
C GLU A 712 -19.41 -14.03 6.63
N SER A 713 -19.31 -12.70 6.73
CA SER A 713 -19.98 -11.75 5.82
C SER A 713 -19.58 -11.97 4.37
N GLU A 714 -18.33 -12.39 4.16
CA GLU A 714 -17.77 -12.71 2.86
C GLU A 714 -18.41 -13.94 2.17
N ARG A 715 -19.23 -14.70 2.90
CA ARG A 715 -20.03 -15.85 2.44
C ARG A 715 -21.52 -15.53 2.32
N VAL A 716 -21.90 -14.26 2.45
CA VAL A 716 -23.29 -13.80 2.35
C VAL A 716 -23.50 -13.06 1.03
N VAL A 717 -24.57 -13.40 0.32
CA VAL A 717 -24.94 -12.77 -0.95
C VAL A 717 -25.88 -11.59 -0.68
N MET A 718 -25.58 -10.41 -1.21
CA MET A 718 -26.53 -9.30 -1.29
C MET A 718 -27.11 -9.22 -2.71
N ILE A 719 -28.43 -9.34 -2.84
CA ILE A 719 -29.17 -9.23 -4.11
C ILE A 719 -29.93 -7.91 -4.14
N GLY A 720 -29.70 -7.09 -5.16
CA GLY A 720 -30.35 -5.79 -5.33
C GLY A 720 -30.38 -5.31 -6.78
N ASP A 721 -31.21 -4.31 -7.09
CA ASP A 721 -31.30 -3.68 -8.42
C ASP A 721 -30.55 -2.35 -8.53
N ASP A 722 -30.11 -1.77 -7.41
CA ASP A 722 -29.40 -0.49 -7.37
C ASP A 722 -27.96 -0.67 -6.86
N ILE A 723 -26.99 -0.40 -7.74
CA ILE A 723 -25.56 -0.57 -7.40
C ILE A 723 -25.12 0.33 -6.26
N LEU A 724 -25.64 1.56 -6.21
CA LEU A 724 -25.20 2.56 -5.24
C LEU A 724 -25.87 2.36 -3.88
N GLN A 725 -27.15 1.98 -3.87
CA GLN A 725 -27.92 1.81 -2.64
C GLN A 725 -27.82 0.40 -2.09
N ASP A 726 -27.98 -0.64 -2.91
CA ASP A 726 -28.06 -2.02 -2.43
C ASP A 726 -26.71 -2.71 -2.39
N LEU A 727 -25.89 -2.46 -3.42
CA LEU A 727 -24.58 -3.07 -3.60
C LEU A 727 -23.45 -2.08 -3.31
N GLY A 728 -23.73 -0.94 -2.67
CA GLY A 728 -22.79 0.17 -2.52
C GLY A 728 -21.64 -0.07 -1.53
N GLY A 729 -21.08 1.04 -1.03
CA GLY A 729 -19.87 1.05 -0.18
C GLY A 729 -19.92 0.06 0.99
N GLY A 730 -21.00 0.02 1.77
CA GLY A 730 -21.11 -0.88 2.93
C GLY A 730 -21.13 -2.36 2.58
N ALA A 731 -21.78 -2.75 1.47
CA ALA A 731 -21.77 -4.14 1.00
C ALA A 731 -20.36 -4.56 0.53
N ARG A 732 -19.66 -3.64 -0.15
CA ARG A 732 -18.28 -3.86 -0.62
C ARG A 732 -17.29 -3.96 0.53
N GLU A 733 -17.37 -3.05 1.50
CA GLU A 733 -16.49 -3.01 2.67
C GLU A 733 -16.59 -4.26 3.55
N LEU A 734 -17.78 -4.86 3.64
CA LEU A 734 -18.00 -6.13 4.36
C LEU A 734 -17.64 -7.37 3.53
N GLY A 735 -17.22 -7.19 2.28
CA GLY A 735 -16.86 -8.28 1.38
C GLY A 735 -18.04 -9.16 0.94
N LEU A 736 -19.28 -8.67 1.03
CA LEU A 736 -20.48 -9.39 0.60
C LEU A 736 -20.36 -9.80 -0.87
N ILE A 737 -20.97 -10.93 -1.23
CA ILE A 737 -21.10 -11.35 -2.62
C ILE A 737 -22.24 -10.53 -3.25
N ARG A 738 -21.93 -9.65 -4.19
CA ARG A 738 -22.86 -8.64 -4.74
C ARG A 738 -23.49 -9.11 -6.04
N PHE A 739 -24.78 -9.42 -6.02
CA PHE A 739 -25.57 -9.84 -7.18
C PHE A 739 -26.52 -8.73 -7.61
N LEU A 740 -26.34 -8.24 -8.84
CA LEU A 740 -27.19 -7.24 -9.47
C LEU A 740 -28.30 -7.93 -10.27
N VAL A 741 -29.55 -7.49 -10.12
CA VAL A 741 -30.67 -7.92 -10.97
C VAL A 741 -31.07 -6.82 -11.94
N ARG A 742 -31.47 -7.20 -13.15
CA ARG A 742 -31.86 -6.25 -14.23
C ARG A 742 -33.30 -5.73 -14.12
N THR A 743 -33.96 -5.95 -12.99
CA THR A 743 -35.29 -5.44 -12.68
C THR A 743 -35.21 -4.04 -12.03
N GLY A 744 -36.35 -3.41 -11.77
CA GLY A 744 -36.39 -2.17 -10.98
C GLY A 744 -35.70 -0.96 -11.63
N LYS A 745 -34.71 -0.39 -10.92
CA LYS A 745 -33.99 0.83 -11.32
C LYS A 745 -32.82 0.59 -12.26
N TYR A 746 -32.46 -0.68 -12.50
CA TYR A 746 -31.36 -1.03 -13.39
C TYR A 746 -31.44 -0.32 -14.74
N ARG A 747 -30.29 0.10 -15.26
CA ARG A 747 -30.08 0.65 -16.59
C ARG A 747 -28.94 -0.10 -17.29
N PRO A 748 -28.98 -0.23 -18.63
CA PRO A 748 -27.81 -0.71 -19.38
C PRO A 748 -26.55 0.06 -18.97
N ASP A 749 -25.43 -0.64 -18.89
CA ASP A 749 -24.12 -0.16 -18.42
C ASP A 749 -23.97 0.03 -16.91
N ASP A 750 -25.02 -0.22 -16.10
CA ASP A 750 -24.88 -0.22 -14.64
C ASP A 750 -23.80 -1.22 -14.20
N GLU A 751 -23.74 -2.41 -14.79
CA GLU A 751 -22.72 -3.43 -14.51
C GLU A 751 -21.27 -2.97 -14.71
N GLN A 752 -21.04 -1.90 -15.48
CA GLN A 752 -19.71 -1.33 -15.72
C GLN A 752 -19.34 -0.24 -14.71
N LYS A 753 -20.31 0.30 -13.95
CA LYS A 753 -20.09 1.37 -12.98
C LYS A 753 -19.27 0.91 -11.78
N ASP A 754 -19.25 -0.39 -11.50
CA ASP A 754 -18.46 -0.97 -10.42
C ASP A 754 -17.96 -2.38 -10.81
N GLY A 755 -16.65 -2.48 -11.09
CA GLY A 755 -16.00 -3.75 -11.45
C GLY A 755 -15.96 -4.82 -10.35
N SER A 756 -16.46 -4.52 -9.15
CA SER A 756 -16.50 -5.46 -8.02
C SER A 756 -17.84 -6.21 -7.85
N ILE A 757 -18.77 -6.11 -8.82
CA ILE A 757 -19.99 -6.91 -8.85
C ILE A 757 -19.66 -8.39 -9.15
N ASN A 758 -20.28 -9.31 -8.41
CA ASN A 758 -19.98 -10.75 -8.51
C ASN A 758 -20.86 -11.49 -9.53
N GLY A 759 -22.03 -10.94 -9.87
CA GLY A 759 -22.93 -11.51 -10.87
C GLY A 759 -24.04 -10.55 -11.26
N VAL A 760 -24.50 -10.66 -12.51
CA VAL A 760 -25.64 -9.91 -13.06
C VAL A 760 -26.64 -10.91 -13.60
N PHE A 761 -27.91 -10.78 -13.19
CA PHE A 761 -28.98 -11.73 -13.51
C PHE A 761 -30.21 -10.99 -14.04
N ASP A 762 -31.00 -11.64 -14.89
CA ASP A 762 -32.16 -10.95 -15.47
C ASP A 762 -33.26 -10.71 -14.41
N ASN A 763 -33.37 -11.57 -13.40
CA ASN A 763 -34.31 -11.43 -12.29
C ASN A 763 -33.83 -12.13 -11.00
N PHE A 764 -34.56 -11.94 -9.90
CA PHE A 764 -34.27 -12.57 -8.61
C PHE A 764 -34.27 -14.10 -8.66
N GLY A 765 -35.15 -14.71 -9.46
CA GLY A 765 -35.24 -16.17 -9.60
C GLY A 765 -33.94 -16.78 -10.12
N GLU A 766 -33.34 -16.17 -11.15
CA GLU A 766 -32.07 -16.59 -11.71
C GLU A 766 -30.88 -16.40 -10.77
N ALA A 767 -30.89 -15.30 -10.00
CA ALA A 767 -29.89 -15.09 -8.96
C ALA A 767 -29.93 -16.22 -7.91
N VAL A 768 -31.13 -16.65 -7.50
CA VAL A 768 -31.32 -17.81 -6.62
C VAL A 768 -30.84 -19.09 -7.28
N ASP A 769 -31.13 -19.32 -8.57
CA ASP A 769 -30.64 -20.50 -9.29
C ASP A 769 -29.12 -20.62 -9.25
N ARG A 770 -28.41 -19.49 -9.37
CA ARG A 770 -26.96 -19.47 -9.28
C ARG A 770 -26.45 -19.85 -7.89
N ILE A 771 -27.14 -19.41 -6.84
CA ILE A 771 -26.82 -19.75 -5.43
C ILE A 771 -27.00 -21.25 -5.21
N LEU A 772 -28.14 -21.80 -5.64
CA LEU A 772 -28.46 -23.22 -5.45
C LEU A 772 -27.52 -24.15 -6.22
N LYS A 773 -27.18 -23.83 -7.46
CA LYS A 773 -26.18 -24.59 -8.24
C LYS A 773 -24.81 -24.64 -7.56
N GLY A 774 -24.39 -23.54 -6.91
CA GLY A 774 -23.15 -23.49 -6.15
C GLY A 774 -23.17 -24.43 -4.93
N LEU A 775 -24.30 -24.50 -4.23
CA LEU A 775 -24.50 -25.41 -3.09
C LEU A 775 -24.51 -26.88 -3.52
N GLU A 776 -25.20 -27.21 -4.62
CA GLU A 776 -25.23 -28.57 -5.17
C GLU A 776 -23.84 -29.06 -5.59
N GLN A 777 -23.05 -28.18 -6.22
CA GLN A 777 -21.67 -28.49 -6.59
C GLN A 777 -20.79 -28.77 -5.36
N LEU A 778 -20.91 -27.96 -4.29
CA LEU A 778 -20.20 -28.19 -3.03
C LEU A 778 -20.56 -29.54 -2.40
N ILE A 779 -21.85 -29.91 -2.41
CA ILE A 779 -22.32 -31.19 -1.86
C ILE A 779 -21.71 -32.36 -2.65
N ARG A 780 -21.61 -32.25 -3.97
CA ARG A 780 -21.00 -33.27 -4.84
C ARG A 780 -19.50 -33.40 -4.58
N GLU A 781 -18.76 -32.29 -4.55
CA GLU A 781 -17.31 -32.25 -4.30
C GLU A 781 -16.96 -32.83 -2.92
N ASN A 782 -17.73 -32.49 -1.87
CA ASN A 782 -17.54 -33.04 -0.53
C ASN A 782 -17.86 -34.53 -0.43
N LYS A 783 -18.77 -35.04 -1.27
CA LYS A 783 -19.11 -36.46 -1.31
C LYS A 783 -18.00 -37.27 -1.98
N GLU A 784 -17.44 -36.76 -3.07
CA GLU A 784 -16.28 -37.34 -3.76
C GLU A 784 -15.03 -37.35 -2.86
N LEU A 785 -14.79 -36.29 -2.08
CA LEU A 785 -13.70 -36.24 -1.09
C LEU A 785 -13.87 -37.27 0.05
N ARG A 786 -15.09 -37.47 0.56
CA ARG A 786 -15.37 -38.49 1.58
C ARG A 786 -15.26 -39.93 1.04
N GLU A 787 -15.60 -40.15 -0.23
CA GLU A 787 -15.41 -41.45 -0.88
C GLU A 787 -13.92 -41.75 -1.12
N TRP A 788 -13.10 -40.74 -1.40
CA TRP A 788 -11.64 -40.85 -1.49
C TRP A 788 -10.96 -41.16 -0.14
N GLU A 789 -11.40 -40.54 0.96
CA GLU A 789 -10.87 -40.78 2.31
C GLU A 789 -11.20 -42.18 2.87
N LEU A 790 -12.22 -42.86 2.31
CA LEU A 790 -12.67 -44.18 2.77
C LEU A 790 -12.15 -45.36 1.95
N THR A 791 -11.40 -45.12 0.87
CA THR A 791 -10.66 -46.17 0.14
C THR A 791 -9.38 -46.55 0.90
N PRO A 792 -9.25 -47.78 1.43
CA PRO A 792 -7.99 -48.23 2.02
C PRO A 792 -6.91 -48.26 0.94
N TRP A 793 -5.75 -47.67 1.22
CA TRP A 793 -4.54 -47.86 0.43
C TRP A 793 -4.23 -49.37 0.35
N SER A 794 -4.27 -49.94 -0.85
CA SER A 794 -3.78 -51.30 -1.07
C SER A 794 -2.25 -51.28 -1.00
N GLU A 795 -1.68 -51.94 0.01
CA GLU A 795 -0.26 -52.26 0.09
C GLU A 795 0.12 -53.30 -0.98
N ASP A 796 0.24 -52.89 -2.24
CA ASP A 796 0.91 -53.71 -3.25
C ASP A 796 1.67 -52.83 -4.27
N PRO A 797 3.02 -52.80 -4.25
CA PRO A 797 3.82 -51.89 -5.08
C PRO A 797 3.87 -52.21 -6.58
N HIS A 798 3.04 -53.13 -7.10
CA HIS A 798 3.25 -53.70 -8.43
C HIS A 798 2.07 -53.66 -9.42
N GLU A 799 0.97 -52.97 -9.15
CA GLU A 799 -0.07 -52.73 -10.17
C GLU A 799 -0.49 -51.27 -10.29
N CYS A 800 0.34 -50.45 -10.92
CA CYS A 800 -0.13 -49.25 -11.62
C CYS A 800 -0.34 -49.60 -13.10
N ARG A 801 -1.54 -50.07 -13.43
CA ARG A 801 -1.97 -50.16 -14.83
C ARG A 801 -2.30 -48.75 -15.33
N TYR A 802 -1.53 -48.30 -16.32
CA TYR A 802 -1.91 -47.23 -17.23
C TYR A 802 -3.21 -47.65 -17.94
N ASP A 803 -4.33 -47.02 -17.63
CA ASP A 803 -5.51 -47.05 -18.48
C ASP A 803 -5.45 -45.85 -19.43
N ASP A 804 -5.03 -46.16 -20.65
CA ASP A 804 -5.15 -45.31 -21.84
C ASP A 804 -6.62 -45.00 -22.13
N LYS A 805 -7.05 -43.73 -21.99
CA LYS A 805 -8.07 -43.15 -22.89
C LYS A 805 -7.81 -41.66 -23.17
N PRO A 806 -8.11 -41.19 -24.40
CA PRO A 806 -7.45 -40.06 -25.01
C PRO A 806 -8.17 -38.73 -24.78
N HIS A 807 -7.38 -37.68 -24.58
CA HIS A 807 -7.81 -36.30 -24.77
C HIS A 807 -8.18 -36.07 -26.24
N VAL A 808 -9.43 -35.68 -26.48
CA VAL A 808 -9.84 -35.05 -27.74
C VAL A 808 -10.15 -33.60 -27.41
N TYR A 809 -9.24 -32.73 -27.82
CA TYR A 809 -9.52 -31.31 -28.06
C TYR A 809 -10.04 -31.19 -29.49
N GLU A 810 -11.25 -30.64 -29.65
CA GLU A 810 -11.66 -29.81 -30.80
C GLU A 810 -12.31 -28.54 -30.26
#